data_AF-A0AAV2IZH7-F1
#
_entry.id   AF-A0AAV2IZH7-F1
#
_cell.length_a   1.000
_cell.length_b   1.000
_cell.length_c   1.000
_cell.angle_alpha   90.00
_cell.angle_beta   90.00
_cell.angle_gamma   90.00
#
_symmetry.space_group_name_H-M   'P 1'
#
loop_
_entity.id
_entity.type
_entity.pdbx_description
1 polymer ?
#
loop_
_entity_poly.entity_id
_entity_poly.type
_entity_poly.pdbx_seq_one_letter_code
_entity_poly.pdbx_strand_id
1 'polypeptide(L)'
;MSWDSQTHQLITERAILNVTMETLQQLRKQEGIEELNRLGRGFWRSVGEVVKSNAAMDFLSSTRSDPVYHFDSEQWDGAMGALRLVWTQTLLSLKAREYQRARHSLGQLFHSLQDFYSHSNWVEMGHQDVYHHLLHPEEPAVPVAQMDTPTCMECFSLTCRENLMFRLRRPHKHSLLTTGYFSTTPPKPHGKCSHGGVMDSSRSQGARGGINKDSTSPLFSPHHYLHTDAARVAFEATLAVLRDLRDTVGHKLFLNLLSVNQAPALVFVLDTTGSMFEEITAARLRAHSIISQRARTPQQPGTFILVPFHDPEVGPVTETDDPQEFMQHMENLLALGGGDEPEMCLSAVQLALTHSPPLSEIFVFTDASPKDAHLFGSVKALVLEKQSKVTFLLTEDPAHVTDRGSRRRRAAEVRFSLYSSLSALSGGMTIFTSNSDIHRVSAIVEDNTATDKVTLLHTESEGAARLTHSFLVDGSLKNVTLHITGLLSEGLITNPSGQSQSLLHEHGSLAATEHYEGLYRIRLLPPVQPGQWQLQTESEEHITFNVIGDSSVDFLYHFATVANETHPGLARMEGSPIAGEPAFLVLAVTGLAQNAELSFSHVTLVGADGESVQKVALNSSSVAPAFSVEELVGRVQVVPPEPFSVRLTGRDRSGATVERVSSEMVQPTRVQIQVSSAPHLVPGHSTIVTFELLNHGLARLFSLTADDDCGFLQNRGPHRFHVGEQGSFKGQVDLLTPPSARPGSTVTLSLSVWDMGSADSNYAVAYLTVVPPDPDTAPPTCSITLVQSFCTSVCAESKWSASLAISDRGRSGLAFIQLRSGNGIVTLYHKPPLTEEAPHTHHHHLQHMMKTLRIGDPPFNVSEWVLGQSEKQRPLWVGYTSSCCSPHAELLLWDGAGNMKRCFVEHRQQSQPDDSIDMSAICLECRRGLSLVPMELDVLIYPDEVRVATPEDLREWELETASQVSIPTVRLFVALYPYNPAAMSPNYEAAAEELPFVPGQIIKVFGDKDSDGFYHGESGGLSGFVPSNMVAEVPLDDEYLKHLLLQQGFIPVDHAGMTLTPEPCSSVLSLPEDLVVRRMVAIFDYDPWESSPNIDSEEELGFRSGDIIYVLGEMDQDGFYFGDLHGRRGLVPSNYLQPLPWD
;
A
#
# COMPACT_ATOMS: atom_id res chain seq x y z
N MET A 1 24.96 -12.16 18.70
CA MET A 1 24.63 -13.46 18.09
C MET A 1 25.78 -13.91 17.20
N SER A 2 25.89 -15.21 16.87
CA SER A 2 26.83 -15.70 15.86
C SER A 2 26.45 -15.16 14.48
N TRP A 3 27.45 -14.89 13.63
CA TRP A 3 27.28 -14.26 12.32
C TRP A 3 26.46 -15.10 11.32
N ASP A 4 26.28 -16.40 11.59
CA ASP A 4 25.58 -17.36 10.72
C ASP A 4 24.18 -17.78 11.24
N SER A 5 23.62 -17.08 12.24
CA SER A 5 22.31 -17.40 12.82
C SER A 5 21.18 -16.82 11.97
N GLN A 6 20.16 -17.62 11.64
CA GLN A 6 18.94 -17.15 10.96
C GLN A 6 17.92 -16.72 12.00
N THR A 7 17.71 -15.41 12.13
CA THR A 7 16.76 -14.85 13.09
C THR A 7 15.32 -14.91 12.57
N HIS A 8 14.35 -14.84 13.48
CA HIS A 8 12.92 -14.78 13.14
C HIS A 8 12.59 -13.59 12.22
N GLN A 9 13.25 -12.46 12.42
CA GLN A 9 13.18 -11.27 11.56
C GLN A 9 13.59 -11.60 10.10
N LEU A 10 14.74 -12.26 9.92
CA LEU A 10 15.25 -12.64 8.61
C LEU A 10 14.36 -13.66 7.91
N ILE A 11 13.84 -14.64 8.67
CA ILE A 11 12.89 -15.64 8.16
C ILE A 11 11.62 -14.94 7.64
N THR A 12 11.06 -14.01 8.42
CA THR A 12 9.87 -13.23 8.05
C THR A 12 10.10 -12.38 6.80
N GLU A 13 11.19 -11.60 6.75
CA GLU A 13 11.52 -10.75 5.60
C GLU A 13 11.62 -11.57 4.31
N ARG A 14 12.41 -12.66 4.33
CA ARG A 14 12.61 -13.53 3.17
C ARG A 14 11.32 -14.22 2.73
N ALA A 15 10.49 -14.66 3.69
CA ALA A 15 9.25 -15.36 3.37
C ALA A 15 8.26 -14.41 2.67
N ILE A 16 8.12 -13.18 3.18
CA ILE A 16 7.28 -12.15 2.57
C ILE A 16 7.76 -11.86 1.14
N LEU A 17 9.06 -11.58 0.99
CA LEU A 17 9.66 -11.31 -0.32
C LEU A 17 9.40 -12.43 -1.33
N ASN A 18 9.60 -13.69 -0.94
CA ASN A 18 9.38 -14.83 -1.82
C ASN A 18 7.92 -14.93 -2.27
N VAL A 19 6.95 -14.86 -1.34
CA VAL A 19 5.53 -14.98 -1.70
C VAL A 19 5.05 -13.77 -2.50
N THR A 20 5.55 -12.57 -2.22
CA THR A 20 5.28 -11.37 -3.03
C THR A 20 5.79 -11.57 -4.46
N MET A 21 7.04 -12.01 -4.65
CA MET A 21 7.59 -12.26 -5.98
C MET A 21 6.85 -13.38 -6.71
N GLU A 22 6.49 -14.48 -6.03
CA GLU A 22 5.64 -15.54 -6.57
C GLU A 22 4.30 -14.97 -7.07
N THR A 23 3.67 -14.09 -6.29
CA THR A 23 2.38 -13.47 -6.62
C THR A 23 2.48 -12.55 -7.82
N LEU A 24 3.52 -11.70 -7.87
CA LEU A 24 3.78 -10.82 -9.02
C LEU A 24 4.01 -11.64 -10.30
N GLN A 25 4.78 -12.73 -10.23
CA GLN A 25 5.01 -13.62 -11.38
C GLN A 25 3.73 -14.31 -11.87
N GLN A 26 2.82 -14.68 -10.97
CA GLN A 26 1.53 -15.27 -11.34
C GLN A 26 0.65 -14.26 -12.08
N LEU A 27 0.57 -13.02 -11.60
CA LEU A 27 -0.16 -11.94 -12.27
C LEU A 27 0.40 -11.64 -13.66
N ARG A 28 1.73 -11.63 -13.84
CA ARG A 28 2.35 -11.44 -15.17
C ARG A 28 1.87 -12.45 -16.21
N LYS A 29 1.79 -13.73 -15.81
CA LYS A 29 1.35 -14.80 -16.72
C LYS A 29 -0.13 -14.68 -17.07
N GLN A 30 -0.94 -14.07 -16.21
CA GLN A 30 -2.38 -13.91 -16.41
C GLN A 30 -2.73 -12.61 -17.16
N GLU A 31 -1.98 -11.52 -16.95
CA GLU A 31 -2.35 -10.17 -17.40
C GLU A 31 -1.36 -9.53 -18.40
N GLY A 32 -0.23 -10.19 -18.74
CA GLY A 32 0.72 -9.68 -19.74
C GLY A 32 1.52 -8.43 -19.33
N ILE A 33 1.57 -8.09 -18.03
CA ILE A 33 2.20 -6.87 -17.51
C ILE A 33 3.72 -7.04 -17.36
N GLU A 34 4.52 -6.52 -18.29
CA GLU A 34 5.99 -6.70 -18.30
C GLU A 34 6.76 -5.87 -17.24
N GLU A 35 6.22 -4.77 -16.71
CA GLU A 35 6.99 -3.77 -15.92
C GLU A 35 7.00 -3.95 -14.39
N LEU A 36 6.52 -5.07 -13.84
CA LEU A 36 6.25 -5.23 -12.39
C LEU A 36 7.48 -5.52 -11.49
N ASN A 37 8.66 -4.91 -11.74
CA ASN A 37 9.95 -5.40 -11.19
C ASN A 37 10.45 -4.69 -9.92
N ARG A 38 9.80 -3.63 -9.43
CA ARG A 38 10.39 -2.77 -8.39
C ARG A 38 9.56 -2.75 -7.11
N LEU A 39 10.15 -3.28 -6.04
CA LEU A 39 9.64 -3.13 -4.68
C LEU A 39 10.12 -1.79 -4.13
N GLY A 40 9.20 -0.82 -4.03
CA GLY A 40 9.49 0.54 -3.56
C GLY A 40 9.62 0.67 -2.04
N ARG A 41 9.85 1.90 -1.58
CA ARG A 41 9.98 2.26 -0.15
C ARG A 41 8.80 1.79 0.70
N GLY A 42 7.56 1.93 0.20
CA GLY A 42 6.34 1.49 0.89
C GLY A 42 6.30 -0.01 1.19
N PHE A 43 6.83 -0.83 0.28
CA PHE A 43 6.95 -2.28 0.51
C PHE A 43 7.88 -2.60 1.66
N TRP A 44 9.09 -2.04 1.64
CA TRP A 44 10.08 -2.31 2.69
C TRP A 44 9.67 -1.74 4.04
N ARG A 45 8.93 -0.62 4.06
CA ARG A 45 8.29 -0.12 5.28
C ARG A 45 7.27 -1.12 5.83
N SER A 46 6.39 -1.64 4.97
CA SER A 46 5.39 -2.65 5.33
C SER A 46 6.04 -3.93 5.86
N VAL A 47 7.08 -4.44 5.20
CA VAL A 47 7.86 -5.59 5.69
C VAL A 47 8.48 -5.28 7.05
N GLY A 48 9.06 -4.09 7.21
CA GLY A 48 9.64 -3.61 8.46
C GLY A 48 8.62 -3.57 9.61
N GLU A 49 7.34 -3.31 9.35
CA GLU A 49 6.28 -3.35 10.36
C GLU A 49 5.96 -4.77 10.82
N VAL A 50 5.91 -5.73 9.90
CA VAL A 50 5.72 -7.15 10.24
C VAL A 50 6.92 -7.67 11.03
N VAL A 51 8.13 -7.32 10.59
CA VAL A 51 9.39 -7.68 11.28
C VAL A 51 9.48 -7.02 12.66
N LYS A 52 9.12 -5.73 12.78
CA LYS A 52 9.02 -5.00 14.07
C LYS A 52 8.11 -5.75 15.02
N SER A 53 6.92 -6.13 14.56
CA SER A 53 5.93 -6.81 15.39
C SER A 53 6.37 -8.23 15.78
N ASN A 54 7.01 -8.98 14.86
CA ASN A 54 7.62 -10.27 15.18
C ASN A 54 8.67 -10.12 16.29
N ALA A 55 9.64 -9.22 16.10
CA ALA A 55 10.69 -8.99 17.09
C ALA A 55 10.16 -8.47 18.44
N ALA A 56 9.11 -7.66 18.43
CA ALA A 56 8.55 -7.06 19.64
C ALA A 56 8.04 -8.11 20.65
N MET A 57 7.64 -9.30 20.19
CA MET A 57 7.14 -10.36 21.07
C MET A 57 8.18 -10.79 22.12
N ASP A 58 9.47 -10.72 21.79
CA ASP A 58 10.59 -11.01 22.68
C ASP A 58 10.89 -9.92 23.71
N PHE A 59 10.40 -8.70 23.49
CA PHE A 59 10.81 -7.53 24.27
C PHE A 59 9.66 -6.89 25.05
N LEU A 60 8.42 -7.02 24.57
CA LEU A 60 7.25 -6.48 25.23
C LEU A 60 7.02 -7.16 26.58
N SER A 61 6.85 -6.36 27.63
CA SER A 61 6.69 -6.87 29.00
C SER A 61 5.52 -7.85 29.18
N SER A 62 4.50 -7.75 28.32
CA SER A 62 3.30 -8.61 28.33
C SER A 62 3.51 -9.96 27.64
N THR A 63 4.46 -10.08 26.70
CA THR A 63 4.62 -11.31 25.90
C THR A 63 5.95 -12.01 26.15
N ARG A 64 7.04 -11.28 26.42
CA ARG A 64 8.44 -11.76 26.51
C ARG A 64 8.73 -12.93 27.47
N SER A 65 7.79 -13.22 28.36
CA SER A 65 7.90 -14.28 29.37
C SER A 65 6.63 -15.11 29.47
N ASP A 66 5.68 -14.89 28.56
CA ASP A 66 4.43 -15.62 28.53
C ASP A 66 4.63 -16.90 27.68
N PRO A 67 4.53 -18.09 28.29
CA PRO A 67 4.77 -19.34 27.60
C PRO A 67 3.78 -19.63 26.47
N VAL A 68 2.61 -18.98 26.46
CA VAL A 68 1.59 -19.14 25.40
C VAL A 68 2.09 -18.58 24.07
N TYR A 69 2.72 -17.40 24.08
CA TYR A 69 3.19 -16.75 22.86
C TYR A 69 4.49 -17.35 22.32
N HIS A 70 5.27 -18.01 23.17
CA HIS A 70 6.55 -18.62 22.83
C HIS A 70 6.49 -20.16 22.69
N PHE A 71 5.30 -20.77 22.74
CA PHE A 71 5.13 -22.24 22.72
C PHE A 71 5.96 -22.97 23.80
N ASP A 72 6.15 -22.34 24.95
CA ASP A 72 6.94 -22.88 26.05
C ASP A 72 6.10 -23.66 27.06
N SER A 73 6.80 -24.38 27.93
CA SER A 73 6.26 -24.98 29.16
C SER A 73 5.05 -25.90 28.94
N GLU A 74 4.98 -26.54 27.77
CA GLU A 74 3.90 -27.43 27.33
C GLU A 74 2.49 -26.77 27.38
N GLN A 75 2.39 -25.43 27.29
CA GLN A 75 1.13 -24.68 27.26
C GLN A 75 0.44 -24.74 25.89
N TRP A 76 0.26 -25.97 25.39
CA TRP A 76 -0.10 -26.27 24.01
C TRP A 76 -1.46 -25.73 23.58
N ASP A 77 -2.51 -26.01 24.36
CA ASP A 77 -3.87 -25.61 24.02
C ASP A 77 -4.03 -24.09 24.01
N GLY A 78 -3.39 -23.41 24.97
CA GLY A 78 -3.31 -21.95 25.02
C GLY A 78 -2.57 -21.38 23.82
N ALA A 79 -1.39 -21.93 23.50
CA ALA A 79 -0.55 -21.45 22.40
C ALA A 79 -1.23 -21.60 21.02
N MET A 80 -1.84 -22.77 20.74
CA MET A 80 -2.63 -22.95 19.52
C MET A 80 -3.87 -22.06 19.47
N GLY A 81 -4.56 -21.88 20.60
CA GLY A 81 -5.71 -20.98 20.72
C GLY A 81 -5.33 -19.54 20.39
N ALA A 82 -4.24 -19.05 20.98
CA ALA A 82 -3.68 -17.72 20.71
C ALA A 82 -3.26 -17.56 19.24
N LEU A 83 -2.51 -18.52 18.69
CA LEU A 83 -2.05 -18.49 17.30
C LEU A 83 -3.22 -18.38 16.31
N ARG A 84 -4.27 -19.19 16.50
CA ARG A 84 -5.47 -19.18 15.66
C ARG A 84 -6.30 -17.91 15.84
N LEU A 85 -6.39 -17.39 17.06
CA LEU A 85 -7.05 -16.10 17.32
C LEU A 85 -6.35 -14.97 16.55
N VAL A 86 -5.01 -14.91 16.57
CA VAL A 86 -4.24 -13.91 15.84
C VAL A 86 -4.40 -14.07 14.32
N TRP A 87 -4.53 -15.30 13.82
CA TRP A 87 -4.88 -15.56 12.40
C TRP A 87 -6.23 -14.95 12.04
N THR A 88 -7.28 -15.24 12.81
CA THR A 88 -8.62 -14.67 12.61
C THR A 88 -8.60 -13.15 12.65
N GLN A 89 -7.87 -12.55 13.59
CA GLN A 89 -7.71 -11.09 13.69
C GLN A 89 -7.03 -10.51 12.45
N THR A 90 -5.97 -11.16 11.96
CA THR A 90 -5.25 -10.73 10.76
C THR A 90 -6.18 -10.67 9.56
N LEU A 91 -7.03 -11.70 9.38
CA LEU A 91 -8.02 -11.75 8.30
C LEU A 91 -9.13 -10.71 8.46
N LEU A 92 -9.64 -10.50 9.67
CA LEU A 92 -10.66 -9.48 9.93
C LEU A 92 -10.15 -8.07 9.61
N SER A 93 -8.95 -7.72 10.10
CA SER A 93 -8.34 -6.42 9.80
C SER A 93 -8.06 -6.25 8.30
N LEU A 94 -7.56 -7.29 7.63
CA LEU A 94 -7.29 -7.21 6.19
C LEU A 94 -8.56 -7.04 5.35
N LYS A 95 -9.65 -7.73 5.70
CA LYS A 95 -10.97 -7.54 5.07
C LYS A 95 -11.54 -6.14 5.33
N ALA A 96 -11.26 -5.57 6.50
CA ALA A 96 -11.61 -4.20 6.85
C ALA A 96 -10.69 -3.14 6.22
N ARG A 97 -9.69 -3.54 5.41
CA ARG A 97 -8.64 -2.67 4.83
C ARG A 97 -7.73 -1.98 5.87
N GLU A 98 -7.72 -2.50 7.10
CA GLU A 98 -6.87 -2.06 8.21
C GLU A 98 -5.45 -2.67 8.07
N TYR A 99 -4.72 -2.28 7.02
CA TYR A 99 -3.47 -2.94 6.64
C TYR A 99 -2.38 -2.84 7.72
N GLN A 100 -2.25 -1.70 8.39
CA GLN A 100 -1.24 -1.51 9.45
C GLN A 100 -1.46 -2.49 10.61
N ARG A 101 -2.70 -2.66 11.04
CA ARG A 101 -3.05 -3.60 12.11
C ARG A 101 -2.86 -5.05 11.66
N ALA A 102 -3.25 -5.38 10.43
CA ALA A 102 -3.04 -6.69 9.84
C ALA A 102 -1.55 -7.08 9.81
N ARG A 103 -0.66 -6.14 9.43
CA ARG A 103 0.81 -6.35 9.49
C ARG A 103 1.32 -6.60 10.90
N HIS A 104 0.80 -5.86 11.89
CA HIS A 104 1.16 -6.10 13.29
C HIS A 104 0.73 -7.50 13.75
N SER A 105 -0.53 -7.89 13.54
CA SER A 105 -1.03 -9.24 13.88
C SER A 105 -0.24 -10.34 13.16
N LEU A 106 0.10 -10.13 11.90
CA LEU A 106 0.87 -11.09 11.11
C LEU A 106 2.28 -11.32 11.69
N GLY A 107 2.93 -10.27 12.20
CA GLY A 107 4.23 -10.39 12.88
C GLY A 107 4.13 -11.20 14.18
N GLN A 108 3.09 -10.95 14.99
CA GLN A 108 2.83 -11.71 16.22
C GLN A 108 2.60 -13.20 15.91
N LEU A 109 1.82 -13.49 14.87
CA LEU A 109 1.56 -14.85 14.41
C LEU A 109 2.84 -15.56 13.96
N PHE A 110 3.68 -14.88 13.16
CA PHE A 110 4.93 -15.46 12.68
C PHE A 110 5.89 -15.76 13.82
N HIS A 111 6.01 -14.88 14.80
CA HIS A 111 6.85 -15.11 15.95
C HIS A 111 6.48 -16.42 16.67
N SER A 112 5.23 -16.53 17.12
CA SER A 112 4.74 -17.74 17.81
C SER A 112 4.84 -19.00 16.94
N LEU A 113 4.58 -18.90 15.64
CA LEU A 113 4.73 -20.01 14.70
C LEU A 113 6.18 -20.48 14.57
N GLN A 114 7.14 -19.57 14.55
CA GLN A 114 8.57 -19.85 14.41
C GLN A 114 9.13 -20.44 15.71
N ASP A 115 8.75 -19.90 16.87
CA ASP A 115 9.10 -20.39 18.21
C ASP A 115 8.71 -21.85 18.41
N PHE A 116 7.56 -22.30 17.88
CA PHE A 116 7.19 -23.73 17.95
C PHE A 116 8.32 -24.64 17.42
N TYR A 117 8.96 -24.29 16.30
CA TYR A 117 10.01 -25.12 15.72
C TYR A 117 11.34 -25.00 16.48
N SER A 118 11.58 -23.86 17.14
CA SER A 118 12.78 -23.61 17.94
C SER A 118 12.71 -24.23 19.34
N HIS A 119 11.53 -24.24 19.96
CA HIS A 119 11.32 -24.59 21.37
C HIS A 119 10.71 -25.99 21.58
N SER A 120 10.10 -26.60 20.56
CA SER A 120 9.58 -27.97 20.64
C SER A 120 10.60 -29.04 20.24
N ASN A 121 10.25 -30.31 20.43
CA ASN A 121 11.01 -31.46 19.94
C ASN A 121 10.69 -31.87 18.48
N TRP A 122 9.99 -31.04 17.70
CA TRP A 122 9.56 -31.40 16.33
C TRP A 122 10.72 -31.81 15.43
N VAL A 123 11.78 -31.01 15.42
CA VAL A 123 12.99 -31.24 14.61
C VAL A 123 13.80 -32.41 15.16
N GLU A 124 13.85 -32.56 16.49
CA GLU A 124 14.51 -33.67 17.18
C GLU A 124 13.87 -35.03 16.87
N MET A 125 12.57 -35.06 16.56
CA MET A 125 11.89 -36.27 16.07
C MET A 125 12.27 -36.63 14.62
N GLY A 126 13.02 -35.77 13.92
CA GLY A 126 13.43 -35.96 12.54
C GLY A 126 12.40 -35.48 11.52
N HIS A 127 11.38 -34.73 11.94
CA HIS A 127 10.44 -34.13 11.00
C HIS A 127 11.10 -32.98 10.23
N GLN A 128 10.88 -32.98 8.92
CA GLN A 128 11.38 -31.94 8.02
C GLN A 128 10.25 -31.12 7.39
N ASP A 129 8.99 -31.48 7.66
CA ASP A 129 7.79 -30.89 7.09
C ASP A 129 7.07 -29.99 8.10
N VAL A 130 6.17 -29.13 7.60
CA VAL A 130 5.35 -28.21 8.39
C VAL A 130 4.32 -28.97 9.23
N TYR A 131 4.18 -28.59 10.50
CA TYR A 131 3.16 -29.14 11.37
C TYR A 131 1.81 -28.43 11.19
N HIS A 132 1.03 -28.87 10.20
CA HIS A 132 -0.21 -28.19 9.78
C HIS A 132 -1.31 -28.08 10.86
N HIS A 133 -1.29 -28.94 11.90
CA HIS A 133 -2.27 -28.91 12.98
C HIS A 133 -2.28 -27.59 13.77
N LEU A 134 -1.17 -26.84 13.77
CA LEU A 134 -1.09 -25.55 14.49
C LEU A 134 -2.19 -24.57 14.06
N LEU A 135 -2.40 -24.42 12.75
CA LEU A 135 -3.43 -23.53 12.20
C LEU A 135 -4.68 -24.28 11.72
N HIS A 136 -4.59 -25.58 11.47
CA HIS A 136 -5.71 -26.39 10.98
C HIS A 136 -6.05 -27.51 11.98
N PRO A 137 -7.00 -27.31 12.92
CA PRO A 137 -7.31 -28.28 13.98
C PRO A 137 -7.76 -29.66 13.49
N GLU A 138 -8.24 -29.75 12.26
CA GLU A 138 -8.70 -31.00 11.66
C GLU A 138 -7.53 -31.84 11.08
N GLU A 139 -6.30 -31.31 11.04
CA GLU A 139 -5.12 -32.09 10.69
C GLU A 139 -4.70 -33.02 11.84
N PRO A 140 -3.96 -34.11 11.58
CA PRO A 140 -3.56 -35.06 12.62
C PRO A 140 -2.78 -34.40 13.77
N ALA A 141 -3.32 -34.49 14.98
CA ALA A 141 -2.67 -34.02 16.19
C ALA A 141 -1.62 -35.04 16.68
N VAL A 142 -0.45 -34.55 17.11
CA VAL A 142 0.53 -35.35 17.86
C VAL A 142 0.25 -35.12 19.35
N PRO A 143 0.03 -36.17 20.16
CA PRO A 143 -0.26 -35.99 21.57
C PRO A 143 0.89 -35.28 22.31
N VAL A 144 0.56 -34.44 23.30
CA VAL A 144 1.54 -33.73 24.13
C VAL A 144 1.88 -34.57 25.37
N ALA A 145 3.14 -34.53 25.80
CA ALA A 145 3.59 -35.23 27.00
C ALA A 145 2.87 -34.68 28.26
N GLN A 146 2.25 -35.57 29.03
CA GLN A 146 1.56 -35.19 30.28
C GLN A 146 2.56 -34.68 31.33
N MET A 147 2.08 -33.92 32.31
CA MET A 147 2.91 -33.25 33.33
C MET A 147 3.85 -34.21 34.10
N ASP A 148 3.42 -35.44 34.32
CA ASP A 148 4.15 -36.50 35.03
C ASP A 148 5.06 -37.34 34.11
N THR A 149 4.95 -37.18 32.79
CA THR A 149 5.75 -37.91 31.80
C THR A 149 7.13 -37.26 31.70
N PRO A 150 8.24 -37.93 32.08
CA PRO A 150 9.58 -37.36 31.97
C PRO A 150 9.96 -37.16 30.50
N THR A 151 10.51 -36.00 30.16
CA THR A 151 10.86 -35.64 28.79
C THR A 151 12.35 -35.39 28.57
N CYS A 152 13.09 -35.00 29.61
CA CYS A 152 14.53 -34.78 29.54
C CYS A 152 15.33 -35.48 30.66
N MET A 153 16.56 -35.86 30.31
CA MET A 153 17.62 -36.23 31.22
C MET A 153 18.50 -35.02 31.55
N GLU A 154 19.30 -35.12 32.61
CA GLU A 154 20.26 -34.07 32.94
C GLU A 154 21.40 -33.97 31.92
N CYS A 155 21.68 -32.74 31.53
CA CYS A 155 22.79 -32.35 30.68
C CYS A 155 23.62 -31.26 31.37
N PHE A 156 24.94 -31.44 31.39
CA PHE A 156 25.90 -30.47 31.95
C PHE A 156 26.77 -29.78 30.88
N SER A 157 26.61 -30.18 29.61
CA SER A 157 27.28 -29.56 28.46
C SER A 157 26.47 -28.38 27.94
N LEU A 158 27.14 -27.38 27.36
CA LEU A 158 26.47 -26.30 26.63
C LEU A 158 25.70 -26.78 25.40
N THR A 159 25.99 -27.99 24.88
CA THR A 159 25.46 -28.49 23.60
C THR A 159 24.41 -29.60 23.75
N CYS A 160 23.92 -29.90 24.96
CA CYS A 160 22.86 -30.86 25.33
C CYS A 160 22.39 -31.94 24.34
N ARG A 161 23.31 -32.53 23.58
CA ARG A 161 23.01 -33.58 22.63
C ARG A 161 22.40 -34.73 23.38
N GLU A 162 21.29 -35.22 22.83
CA GLU A 162 20.70 -36.44 23.34
C GLU A 162 20.31 -36.33 24.82
N ASN A 163 19.73 -35.21 25.25
CA ASN A 163 19.11 -35.07 26.58
C ASN A 163 17.64 -35.52 26.60
N LEU A 164 16.89 -35.44 25.49
CA LEU A 164 15.50 -35.87 25.41
C LEU A 164 15.34 -37.38 25.71
N MET A 165 14.23 -37.85 26.27
CA MET A 165 14.00 -39.28 26.45
C MET A 165 13.91 -40.01 25.10
N PHE A 166 14.39 -41.27 25.01
CA PHE A 166 14.47 -42.02 23.75
C PHE A 166 13.15 -42.08 22.96
N ARG A 167 12.01 -42.19 23.66
CA ARG A 167 10.66 -42.22 23.04
C ARG A 167 10.24 -40.90 22.36
N LEU A 168 10.97 -39.81 22.61
CA LEU A 168 10.69 -38.46 22.10
C LEU A 168 11.61 -38.04 20.95
N ARG A 169 12.55 -38.91 20.53
CA ARG A 169 13.58 -38.60 19.51
C ARG A 169 13.38 -39.32 18.17
N ARG A 170 12.39 -40.21 18.05
CA ARG A 170 12.15 -40.97 16.82
C ARG A 170 10.66 -41.03 16.52
N PRO A 171 10.27 -40.96 15.24
CA PRO A 171 8.88 -41.14 14.86
C PRO A 171 8.46 -42.57 15.22
N HIS A 172 7.51 -42.70 16.15
CA HIS A 172 6.92 -43.96 16.54
C HIS A 172 5.40 -43.81 16.63
N LYS A 173 4.66 -44.92 16.69
CA LYS A 173 3.19 -44.96 16.85
C LYS A 173 2.67 -44.23 18.12
N HIS A 174 3.59 -43.82 19.01
CA HIS A 174 3.35 -43.11 20.26
C HIS A 174 4.31 -41.91 20.46
N SER A 175 4.68 -41.20 19.38
CA SER A 175 5.44 -39.94 19.51
C SER A 175 4.67 -38.94 20.38
N LEU A 176 5.38 -38.25 21.27
CA LEU A 176 4.82 -37.17 22.08
C LEU A 176 5.55 -35.85 21.80
N LEU A 177 4.80 -34.77 21.77
CA LEU A 177 5.34 -33.41 21.77
C LEU A 177 5.74 -32.98 23.18
N THR A 178 6.85 -32.24 23.28
CA THR A 178 7.28 -31.55 24.51
C THR A 178 7.97 -30.25 24.11
N THR A 179 7.95 -29.27 25.00
CA THR A 179 8.62 -27.98 24.82
C THR A 179 9.46 -27.65 26.04
N GLY A 180 10.34 -26.66 25.90
CA GLY A 180 11.17 -26.19 27.00
C GLY A 180 10.36 -25.42 28.02
N TYR A 181 10.47 -25.74 29.31
CA TYR A 181 9.94 -24.87 30.36
C TYR A 181 10.83 -23.65 30.49
N PHE A 182 10.25 -22.46 30.46
CA PHE A 182 10.99 -21.21 30.51
C PHE A 182 10.69 -20.45 31.80
N SER A 183 11.71 -19.82 32.37
CA SER A 183 11.56 -18.98 33.57
C SER A 183 11.01 -19.78 34.79
N THR A 184 10.14 -19.15 35.57
CA THR A 184 9.61 -19.68 36.85
C THR A 184 8.11 -19.95 36.83
N THR A 185 7.39 -19.46 35.81
CA THR A 185 5.93 -19.57 35.72
C THR A 185 5.54 -20.06 34.32
N PRO A 186 4.90 -21.24 34.20
CA PRO A 186 4.58 -22.19 35.26
C PRO A 186 5.86 -22.86 35.84
N PRO A 187 5.81 -23.36 37.08
CA PRO A 187 6.95 -24.03 37.68
C PRO A 187 7.28 -25.32 36.92
N LYS A 188 8.57 -25.53 36.61
CA LYS A 188 9.02 -26.70 35.84
C LYS A 188 8.80 -28.00 36.63
N PRO A 189 8.02 -28.97 36.10
CA PRO A 189 7.84 -30.27 36.73
C PRO A 189 9.13 -31.11 36.69
N HIS A 190 9.25 -32.06 37.62
CA HIS A 190 10.43 -32.92 37.71
C HIS A 190 10.57 -33.81 36.45
N GLY A 191 11.76 -33.81 35.85
CA GLY A 191 12.06 -34.60 34.65
C GLY A 191 11.64 -33.94 33.33
N LYS A 192 11.11 -32.72 33.36
CA LYS A 192 10.78 -31.93 32.17
C LYS A 192 11.97 -31.12 31.68
N CYS A 193 12.05 -30.95 30.37
CA CYS A 193 13.06 -30.13 29.73
C CYS A 193 12.92 -28.66 30.14
N SER A 194 14.03 -28.02 30.45
CA SER A 194 14.08 -26.55 30.42
C SER A 194 14.09 -26.06 28.96
N HIS A 195 13.81 -24.79 28.76
CA HIS A 195 14.16 -24.09 27.53
C HIS A 195 15.69 -24.05 27.35
N GLY A 196 16.39 -23.63 28.41
CA GLY A 196 17.85 -23.57 28.50
C GLY A 196 18.45 -22.27 27.93
N GLY A 197 19.78 -22.23 27.85
CA GLY A 197 20.54 -21.03 27.51
C GLY A 197 20.90 -20.17 28.71
N VAL A 198 21.88 -19.27 28.57
CA VAL A 198 22.43 -18.47 29.70
C VAL A 198 21.45 -17.50 30.37
N MET A 199 20.29 -17.22 29.76
CA MET A 199 19.26 -16.34 30.31
C MET A 199 18.07 -17.08 30.94
N ASP A 200 17.90 -18.38 30.65
CA ASP A 200 16.83 -19.17 31.26
C ASP A 200 17.22 -19.57 32.70
N SER A 201 16.40 -19.14 33.67
CA SER A 201 16.58 -19.50 35.09
C SER A 201 16.24 -20.96 35.38
N SER A 202 15.37 -21.57 34.57
CA SER A 202 14.92 -22.96 34.74
C SER A 202 16.00 -23.99 34.36
N ARG A 203 17.03 -23.58 33.59
CA ARG A 203 18.15 -24.43 33.13
C ARG A 203 18.87 -25.20 34.24
N SER A 204 18.85 -24.65 35.46
CA SER A 204 19.57 -25.15 36.63
C SER A 204 18.73 -26.10 37.50
N GLN A 205 17.42 -26.14 37.27
CA GLN A 205 16.47 -27.05 37.93
C GLN A 205 16.59 -28.46 37.33
N GLY A 206 16.17 -29.51 38.05
CA GLY A 206 16.33 -30.93 37.67
C GLY A 206 15.89 -31.25 36.23
N ALA A 207 16.54 -32.24 35.59
CA ALA A 207 16.66 -32.32 34.13
C ALA A 207 17.32 -31.04 33.57
N ARG A 208 18.55 -30.79 34.05
CA ARG A 208 19.39 -29.62 33.73
C ARG A 208 19.75 -29.55 32.25
N GLY A 209 20.00 -28.35 31.75
CA GLY A 209 20.22 -28.07 30.32
C GLY A 209 18.99 -27.44 29.69
N GLY A 210 18.67 -27.78 28.44
CA GLY A 210 17.43 -27.41 27.77
C GLY A 210 17.36 -27.91 26.33
N ILE A 211 16.34 -27.48 25.58
CA ILE A 211 16.06 -27.97 24.21
C ILE A 211 15.93 -26.86 23.15
N ASN A 212 16.21 -25.60 23.52
CA ASN A 212 16.12 -24.45 22.63
C ASN A 212 17.13 -24.49 21.44
N LYS A 213 16.66 -24.06 20.25
CA LYS A 213 17.36 -23.97 18.96
C LYS A 213 17.40 -22.54 18.34
N ASP A 214 17.14 -21.46 19.09
CA ASP A 214 17.06 -20.07 18.56
C ASP A 214 18.30 -19.56 17.83
N SER A 215 19.47 -20.09 18.18
CA SER A 215 20.73 -19.63 17.61
C SER A 215 21.70 -20.76 17.32
N THR A 216 22.64 -20.51 16.41
CA THR A 216 23.81 -21.38 16.19
C THR A 216 24.85 -21.31 17.32
N SER A 217 24.59 -20.52 18.37
CA SER A 217 25.52 -20.37 19.50
C SER A 217 25.21 -21.36 20.63
N PRO A 218 26.18 -22.21 21.04
CA PRO A 218 26.00 -23.09 22.21
C PRO A 218 25.80 -22.33 23.53
N LEU A 219 26.09 -21.02 23.57
CA LEU A 219 25.89 -20.21 24.77
C LEU A 219 24.40 -19.90 25.01
N PHE A 220 23.68 -19.62 23.92
CA PHE A 220 22.28 -19.19 23.98
C PHE A 220 21.32 -20.36 23.75
N SER A 221 21.71 -21.34 22.95
CA SER A 221 20.83 -22.44 22.54
C SER A 221 21.48 -23.80 22.84
N PRO A 222 20.96 -24.59 23.78
CA PRO A 222 21.50 -25.91 24.08
C PRO A 222 21.52 -26.85 22.87
N HIS A 223 20.53 -26.73 21.98
CA HIS A 223 20.39 -27.51 20.76
C HIS A 223 20.81 -26.72 19.51
N HIS A 224 21.77 -25.81 19.62
CA HIS A 224 22.27 -24.97 18.52
C HIS A 224 22.59 -25.71 17.21
N TYR A 225 22.97 -26.98 17.30
CA TYR A 225 23.31 -27.83 16.14
C TYR A 225 22.10 -28.20 15.27
N LEU A 226 20.87 -27.95 15.73
CA LEU A 226 19.62 -28.12 14.98
C LEU A 226 19.01 -26.77 14.55
N HIS A 227 19.66 -25.64 14.86
CA HIS A 227 19.15 -24.32 14.53
C HIS A 227 18.82 -24.18 13.03
N THR A 228 19.72 -24.61 12.15
CA THR A 228 19.50 -24.51 10.70
C THR A 228 18.31 -25.33 10.23
N ASP A 229 18.08 -26.51 10.81
CA ASP A 229 16.95 -27.35 10.47
C ASP A 229 15.63 -26.75 10.99
N ALA A 230 15.62 -26.23 12.22
CA ALA A 230 14.48 -25.53 12.80
C ALA A 230 14.12 -24.26 12.00
N ALA A 231 15.12 -23.43 11.70
CA ALA A 231 14.94 -22.22 10.89
C ALA A 231 14.39 -22.53 9.49
N ARG A 232 14.83 -23.63 8.86
CA ARG A 232 14.31 -24.08 7.56
C ARG A 232 12.82 -24.45 7.64
N VAL A 233 12.42 -25.26 8.61
CA VAL A 233 10.99 -25.66 8.75
C VAL A 233 10.13 -24.48 9.17
N ALA A 234 10.64 -23.59 10.04
CA ALA A 234 9.97 -22.35 10.41
C ALA A 234 9.77 -21.41 9.19
N PHE A 235 10.75 -21.34 8.29
CA PHE A 235 10.64 -20.63 7.03
C PHE A 235 9.58 -21.25 6.10
N GLU A 236 9.58 -22.57 5.94
CA GLU A 236 8.56 -23.28 5.15
C GLU A 236 7.14 -23.09 5.72
N ALA A 237 7.00 -23.10 7.04
CA ALA A 237 5.74 -22.83 7.72
C ALA A 237 5.28 -21.38 7.50
N THR A 238 6.19 -20.41 7.62
CA THR A 238 5.91 -18.98 7.38
C THR A 238 5.46 -18.76 5.92
N LEU A 239 6.11 -19.42 4.95
CA LEU A 239 5.68 -19.41 3.54
C LEU A 239 4.28 -19.99 3.35
N ALA A 240 3.97 -21.11 4.02
CA ALA A 240 2.66 -21.74 3.93
C ALA A 240 1.56 -20.80 4.42
N VAL A 241 1.77 -20.11 5.55
CA VAL A 241 0.83 -19.13 6.09
C VAL A 241 0.62 -17.95 5.14
N LEU A 242 1.69 -17.41 4.56
CA LEU A 242 1.58 -16.29 3.60
C LEU A 242 0.84 -16.70 2.33
N ARG A 243 1.09 -17.90 1.81
CA ARG A 243 0.36 -18.44 0.66
C ARG A 243 -1.11 -18.65 1.00
N ASP A 244 -1.41 -19.19 2.18
CA ASP A 244 -2.78 -19.35 2.65
C ASP A 244 -3.48 -18.01 2.83
N LEU A 245 -2.79 -16.99 3.34
CA LEU A 245 -3.31 -15.62 3.46
C LEU A 245 -3.64 -15.05 2.08
N ARG A 246 -2.71 -15.13 1.13
CA ARG A 246 -2.90 -14.70 -0.26
C ARG A 246 -4.07 -15.43 -0.93
N ASP A 247 -4.13 -16.75 -0.79
CA ASP A 247 -5.18 -17.58 -1.40
C ASP A 247 -6.55 -17.27 -0.77
N THR A 248 -6.59 -16.87 0.51
CA THR A 248 -7.81 -16.48 1.24
C THR A 248 -8.34 -15.10 0.83
N VAL A 249 -7.46 -14.10 0.66
CA VAL A 249 -7.87 -12.70 0.43
C VAL A 249 -7.75 -12.25 -1.03
N GLY A 250 -7.10 -13.04 -1.87
CA GLY A 250 -6.80 -12.72 -3.25
C GLY A 250 -5.53 -11.87 -3.44
N HIS A 251 -5.00 -11.86 -4.67
CA HIS A 251 -3.72 -11.22 -4.99
C HIS A 251 -3.73 -9.71 -4.72
N LYS A 252 -4.81 -8.99 -5.08
CA LYS A 252 -4.87 -7.53 -4.94
C LYS A 252 -4.79 -7.10 -3.47
N LEU A 253 -5.61 -7.68 -2.59
CA LEU A 253 -5.58 -7.35 -1.15
C LEU A 253 -4.25 -7.77 -0.50
N PHE A 254 -3.68 -8.91 -0.92
CA PHE A 254 -2.37 -9.35 -0.44
C PHE A 254 -1.23 -8.38 -0.83
N LEU A 255 -1.22 -7.89 -2.06
CA LEU A 255 -0.24 -6.90 -2.51
C LEU A 255 -0.45 -5.54 -1.84
N ASN A 256 -1.71 -5.15 -1.58
CA ASN A 256 -2.04 -3.94 -0.84
C ASN A 256 -1.59 -3.99 0.63
N LEU A 257 -1.71 -5.15 1.29
CA LEU A 257 -1.19 -5.37 2.65
C LEU A 257 0.29 -4.98 2.76
N LEU A 258 1.05 -5.24 1.70
CA LEU A 258 2.48 -5.01 1.60
C LEU A 258 2.83 -3.75 0.79
N SER A 259 1.86 -2.89 0.46
CA SER A 259 2.06 -1.66 -0.31
C SER A 259 2.89 -1.83 -1.59
N VAL A 260 2.67 -2.94 -2.32
CA VAL A 260 3.38 -3.24 -3.56
C VAL A 260 2.76 -2.47 -4.73
N ASN A 261 3.56 -1.68 -5.45
CA ASN A 261 3.14 -0.87 -6.61
C ASN A 261 1.96 0.08 -6.32
N GLN A 262 1.84 0.53 -5.06
CA GLN A 262 0.89 1.57 -4.69
C GLN A 262 1.54 2.94 -4.86
N ALA A 263 0.85 3.85 -5.55
CA ALA A 263 1.22 5.25 -5.53
C ALA A 263 1.04 5.81 -4.10
N PRO A 264 1.85 6.81 -3.69
CA PRO A 264 1.67 7.48 -2.40
C PRO A 264 0.24 7.99 -2.23
N ALA A 265 -0.30 7.85 -1.02
CA ALA A 265 -1.63 8.36 -0.71
C ALA A 265 -1.67 9.87 -0.92
N LEU A 266 -2.71 10.37 -1.59
CA LEU A 266 -2.94 11.80 -1.78
C LEU A 266 -3.92 12.27 -0.70
N VAL A 267 -3.44 13.06 0.26
CA VAL A 267 -4.21 13.44 1.45
C VAL A 267 -4.40 14.95 1.49
N PHE A 268 -5.66 15.40 1.38
CA PHE A 268 -6.06 16.79 1.52
C PHE A 268 -6.85 17.00 2.81
N VAL A 269 -6.44 18.00 3.59
CA VAL A 269 -7.17 18.50 4.75
C VAL A 269 -7.58 19.93 4.43
N LEU A 270 -8.88 20.16 4.23
CA LEU A 270 -9.39 21.42 3.70
C LEU A 270 -10.33 22.07 4.70
N ASP A 271 -10.00 23.29 5.06
CA ASP A 271 -10.94 24.20 5.70
C ASP A 271 -12.05 24.57 4.71
N THR A 272 -13.31 24.49 5.16
CA THR A 272 -14.49 24.77 4.34
C THR A 272 -15.27 25.99 4.83
N THR A 273 -14.66 26.88 5.62
CA THR A 273 -15.27 28.16 5.99
C THR A 273 -15.44 29.10 4.79
N GLY A 274 -16.27 30.14 4.97
CA GLY A 274 -16.71 31.02 3.87
C GLY A 274 -15.58 31.79 3.18
N SER A 275 -14.41 31.95 3.79
CA SER A 275 -13.24 32.62 3.20
C SER A 275 -12.41 31.70 2.29
N MET A 276 -12.56 30.39 2.39
CA MET A 276 -11.69 29.37 1.79
C MET A 276 -11.92 29.11 0.27
N PHE A 277 -12.62 30.00 -0.43
CA PHE A 277 -13.03 29.76 -1.82
C PHE A 277 -11.85 29.56 -2.78
N GLU A 278 -10.80 30.38 -2.66
CA GLU A 278 -9.64 30.36 -3.56
C GLU A 278 -8.77 29.12 -3.31
N GLU A 279 -8.62 28.73 -2.05
CA GLU A 279 -7.85 27.58 -1.59
C GLU A 279 -8.52 26.26 -1.98
N ILE A 280 -9.83 26.14 -1.80
CA ILE A 280 -10.60 24.96 -2.26
C ILE A 280 -10.47 24.82 -3.78
N THR A 281 -10.56 25.93 -4.51
CA THR A 281 -10.40 25.92 -5.96
C THR A 281 -8.98 25.51 -6.36
N ALA A 282 -7.95 26.03 -5.69
CA ALA A 282 -6.57 25.63 -5.90
C ALA A 282 -6.34 24.13 -5.61
N ALA A 283 -6.88 23.62 -4.50
CA ALA A 283 -6.80 22.21 -4.15
C ALA A 283 -7.50 21.32 -5.19
N ARG A 284 -8.67 21.73 -5.69
CA ARG A 284 -9.41 21.03 -6.75
C ARG A 284 -8.61 20.94 -8.06
N LEU A 285 -7.99 22.04 -8.49
CA LEU A 285 -7.13 22.06 -9.68
C LEU A 285 -5.93 21.11 -9.53
N ARG A 286 -5.29 21.09 -8.35
CA ARG A 286 -4.15 20.20 -8.07
C ARG A 286 -4.55 18.73 -8.01
N ALA A 287 -5.64 18.42 -7.34
CA ALA A 287 -6.21 17.07 -7.33
C ALA A 287 -6.43 16.55 -8.75
N HIS A 288 -7.08 17.35 -9.60
CA HIS A 288 -7.35 16.98 -11.00
C HIS A 288 -6.06 16.75 -11.80
N SER A 289 -5.06 17.63 -11.64
CA SER A 289 -3.74 17.53 -12.29
C SER A 289 -3.01 16.23 -11.92
N ILE A 290 -2.96 15.91 -10.62
CA ILE A 290 -2.30 14.71 -10.10
C ILE A 290 -3.03 13.44 -10.55
N ILE A 291 -4.36 13.43 -10.48
CA ILE A 291 -5.17 12.29 -10.93
C ILE A 291 -4.96 12.04 -12.42
N SER A 292 -4.98 13.09 -13.24
CA SER A 292 -4.74 13.01 -14.68
C SER A 292 -3.33 12.49 -14.99
N GLN A 293 -2.33 12.87 -14.21
CA GLN A 293 -0.96 12.37 -14.35
C GLN A 293 -0.86 10.89 -13.96
N ARG A 294 -1.48 10.47 -12.85
CA ARG A 294 -1.49 9.08 -12.40
C ARG A 294 -2.23 8.16 -13.37
N ALA A 295 -3.30 8.63 -14.00
CA ALA A 295 -4.03 7.89 -15.03
C ALA A 295 -3.18 7.56 -16.27
N ARG A 296 -2.11 8.31 -16.54
CA ARG A 296 -1.16 8.04 -17.64
C ARG A 296 -0.09 7.01 -17.26
N THR A 297 0.02 6.65 -15.99
CA THR A 297 0.98 5.65 -15.52
C THR A 297 0.30 4.28 -15.37
N PRO A 298 1.00 3.17 -15.66
CA PRO A 298 0.45 1.81 -15.49
C PRO A 298 0.29 1.38 -14.02
N GLN A 299 0.58 2.26 -13.06
CA GLN A 299 0.45 2.00 -11.62
C GLN A 299 -0.98 2.30 -11.15
N GLN A 300 -1.39 1.66 -10.04
CA GLN A 300 -2.69 1.98 -9.44
C GLN A 300 -2.71 3.46 -8.99
N PRO A 301 -3.84 4.17 -9.11
CA PRO A 301 -3.93 5.61 -8.84
C PRO A 301 -3.65 6.00 -7.37
N GLY A 302 -3.40 5.03 -6.49
CA GLY A 302 -3.18 5.21 -5.06
C GLY A 302 -4.47 5.50 -4.31
N THR A 303 -4.39 5.53 -2.98
CA THR A 303 -5.53 5.88 -2.13
C THR A 303 -5.65 7.40 -2.02
N PHE A 304 -6.86 7.91 -2.15
CA PHE A 304 -7.20 9.33 -2.00
C PHE A 304 -7.95 9.54 -0.69
N ILE A 305 -7.52 10.53 0.08
CA ILE A 305 -8.12 10.88 1.37
C ILE A 305 -8.44 12.37 1.38
N LEU A 306 -9.69 12.70 1.66
CA LEU A 306 -10.16 14.07 1.85
C LEU A 306 -10.76 14.21 3.25
N VAL A 307 -10.30 15.21 3.99
CA VAL A 307 -10.82 15.58 5.30
C VAL A 307 -11.26 17.05 5.27
N PRO A 308 -12.55 17.31 5.02
CA PRO A 308 -13.08 18.66 5.20
C PRO A 308 -13.21 18.97 6.69
N PHE A 309 -13.00 20.23 7.07
CA PHE A 309 -13.31 20.70 8.41
C PHE A 309 -13.89 22.10 8.40
N HIS A 310 -14.69 22.37 9.42
CA HIS A 310 -15.43 23.60 9.64
C HIS A 310 -15.51 23.88 11.15
N ASP A 311 -16.02 25.03 11.54
CA ASP A 311 -16.29 25.33 12.95
C ASP A 311 -17.78 25.12 13.28
N PRO A 312 -18.18 24.17 14.15
CA PRO A 312 -17.37 23.24 14.95
C PRO A 312 -17.22 21.81 14.36
N GLU A 313 -17.70 21.57 13.13
CA GLU A 313 -17.80 20.23 12.54
C GLU A 313 -16.52 19.77 11.82
N VAL A 314 -16.09 18.53 12.05
CA VAL A 314 -14.91 17.94 11.39
C VAL A 314 -15.31 16.66 10.65
N GLY A 315 -14.88 16.53 9.39
CA GLY A 315 -15.23 15.40 8.53
C GLY A 315 -16.63 15.50 7.92
N PRO A 316 -17.20 14.39 7.42
CA PRO A 316 -16.66 13.03 7.47
C PRO A 316 -15.41 12.85 6.58
N VAL A 317 -14.59 11.85 6.91
CA VAL A 317 -13.47 11.41 6.06
C VAL A 317 -14.02 10.74 4.81
N THR A 318 -13.49 11.12 3.64
CA THR A 318 -13.66 10.36 2.40
C THR A 318 -12.37 9.63 2.10
N GLU A 319 -12.43 8.30 2.06
CA GLU A 319 -11.32 7.41 1.68
C GLU A 319 -11.75 6.57 0.48
N THR A 320 -11.09 6.73 -0.66
CA THR A 320 -11.41 5.98 -1.87
C THR A 320 -10.17 5.71 -2.73
N ASP A 321 -10.19 4.60 -3.46
CA ASP A 321 -9.22 4.32 -4.54
C ASP A 321 -9.78 4.75 -5.93
N ASP A 322 -11.04 5.20 -5.93
CA ASP A 322 -11.88 5.82 -6.96
C ASP A 322 -11.47 7.25 -7.40
N PRO A 323 -10.70 7.51 -8.47
CA PRO A 323 -10.39 8.91 -8.83
C PRO A 323 -11.63 9.75 -9.17
N GLN A 324 -12.67 9.14 -9.77
CA GLN A 324 -13.92 9.85 -10.09
C GLN A 324 -14.73 10.14 -8.84
N GLU A 325 -14.85 9.16 -7.94
CA GLU A 325 -15.50 9.34 -6.64
C GLU A 325 -14.81 10.45 -5.83
N PHE A 326 -13.48 10.44 -5.79
CA PHE A 326 -12.71 11.48 -5.10
C PHE A 326 -12.96 12.87 -5.70
N MET A 327 -12.91 13.01 -7.03
CA MET A 327 -13.18 14.29 -7.68
C MET A 327 -14.61 14.78 -7.45
N GLN A 328 -15.60 13.86 -7.44
CA GLN A 328 -16.98 14.21 -7.10
C GLN A 328 -17.08 14.78 -5.68
N HIS A 329 -16.38 14.20 -4.71
CA HIS A 329 -16.33 14.75 -3.35
C HIS A 329 -15.66 16.12 -3.31
N MET A 330 -14.58 16.34 -4.06
CA MET A 330 -13.90 17.64 -4.16
C MET A 330 -14.76 18.73 -4.83
N GLU A 331 -15.58 18.36 -5.82
CA GLU A 331 -16.50 19.28 -6.52
C GLU A 331 -17.69 19.68 -5.64
N ASN A 332 -18.14 18.78 -4.77
CA ASN A 332 -19.23 19.04 -3.82
C ASN A 332 -18.84 19.93 -2.63
N LEU A 333 -17.55 20.25 -2.46
CA LEU A 333 -17.10 21.17 -1.40
C LEU A 333 -17.53 22.61 -1.70
N LEU A 334 -18.21 23.23 -0.74
CA LEU A 334 -18.66 24.61 -0.79
C LEU A 334 -18.03 25.40 0.35
N ALA A 335 -17.42 26.54 0.04
CA ALA A 335 -16.97 27.53 1.03
C ALA A 335 -18.18 28.32 1.53
N LEU A 336 -18.78 27.88 2.64
CA LEU A 336 -19.98 28.51 3.20
C LEU A 336 -19.90 28.54 4.72
N GLY A 337 -20.47 29.58 5.31
CA GLY A 337 -20.54 29.69 6.77
C GLY A 337 -19.20 30.10 7.40
N GLY A 338 -18.95 29.60 8.60
CA GLY A 338 -17.85 30.01 9.47
C GLY A 338 -18.36 30.63 10.76
N GLY A 339 -17.85 30.12 11.88
CA GLY A 339 -18.12 30.61 13.22
C GLY A 339 -17.19 31.75 13.60
N ASP A 340 -16.42 31.54 14.67
CA ASP A 340 -15.32 32.40 15.07
C ASP A 340 -13.98 31.72 14.78
N GLU A 341 -12.99 32.51 14.36
CA GLU A 341 -11.62 32.07 14.49
C GLU A 341 -11.28 31.95 15.99
N PRO A 342 -10.65 30.86 16.47
CA PRO A 342 -9.91 29.79 15.76
C PRO A 342 -10.74 28.56 15.28
N GLU A 343 -10.16 27.67 14.47
CA GLU A 343 -10.82 26.52 13.80
C GLU A 343 -10.34 25.12 14.22
N MET A 344 -11.10 24.05 13.90
CA MET A 344 -10.87 22.67 14.35
C MET A 344 -9.82 21.89 13.49
N CYS A 345 -8.73 22.55 13.13
CA CYS A 345 -7.73 22.03 12.19
C CYS A 345 -6.95 20.81 12.72
N LEU A 346 -6.53 20.78 13.99
CA LEU A 346 -5.72 19.66 14.50
C LEU A 346 -6.52 18.35 14.61
N SER A 347 -7.83 18.45 14.86
CA SER A 347 -8.76 17.32 14.82
C SER A 347 -8.84 16.74 13.40
N ALA A 348 -8.88 17.60 12.39
CA ALA A 348 -8.89 17.18 10.99
C ALA A 348 -7.56 16.52 10.59
N VAL A 349 -6.43 17.08 11.02
CA VAL A 349 -5.10 16.49 10.80
C VAL A 349 -4.96 15.15 11.53
N GLN A 350 -5.47 15.02 12.76
CA GLN A 350 -5.49 13.74 13.50
C GLN A 350 -6.29 12.67 12.74
N LEU A 351 -7.46 13.05 12.21
CA LEU A 351 -8.31 12.15 11.43
C LEU A 351 -7.59 11.72 10.14
N ALA A 352 -6.96 12.67 9.43
CA ALA A 352 -6.14 12.38 8.25
C ALA A 352 -4.97 11.43 8.55
N LEU A 353 -4.26 11.66 9.66
CA LEU A 353 -3.18 10.79 10.13
C LEU A 353 -3.67 9.39 10.49
N THR A 354 -4.87 9.26 11.05
CA THR A 354 -5.43 7.96 11.42
C THR A 354 -5.71 7.10 10.19
N HIS A 355 -6.32 7.69 9.16
CA HIS A 355 -6.68 7.00 7.91
C HIS A 355 -5.53 6.86 6.91
N SER A 356 -4.52 7.74 6.97
CA SER A 356 -3.40 7.69 6.01
C SER A 356 -2.41 6.54 6.28
N PRO A 357 -1.86 5.93 5.22
CA PRO A 357 -0.72 5.03 5.36
C PRO A 357 0.51 5.73 5.97
N PRO A 358 1.45 4.99 6.59
CA PRO A 358 2.77 5.52 6.95
C PRO A 358 3.50 6.11 5.75
N LEU A 359 4.38 7.09 5.99
CA LEU A 359 5.14 7.81 4.96
C LEU A 359 4.28 8.65 3.99
N SER A 360 3.03 8.95 4.36
CA SER A 360 2.14 9.80 3.55
C SER A 360 2.52 11.26 3.68
N GLU A 361 2.16 12.03 2.65
CA GLU A 361 2.22 13.48 2.66
C GLU A 361 0.82 14.06 2.80
N ILE A 362 0.65 14.94 3.77
CA ILE A 362 -0.62 15.56 4.13
C ILE A 362 -0.53 17.05 3.82
N PHE A 363 -1.45 17.54 2.99
CA PHE A 363 -1.53 18.95 2.61
C PHE A 363 -2.73 19.59 3.30
N VAL A 364 -2.47 20.59 4.12
CA VAL A 364 -3.48 21.31 4.89
C VAL A 364 -3.67 22.70 4.30
N PHE A 365 -4.91 23.05 3.95
CA PHE A 365 -5.28 24.39 3.45
C PHE A 365 -6.20 25.04 4.47
N THR A 366 -5.82 26.21 4.99
CA THR A 366 -6.61 26.99 5.97
C THR A 366 -6.07 28.42 6.04
N ASP A 367 -6.93 29.39 6.38
CA ASP A 367 -6.56 30.77 6.69
C ASP A 367 -6.64 31.08 8.20
N ALA A 368 -6.94 30.06 9.03
CA ALA A 368 -7.28 30.20 10.44
C ALA A 368 -6.38 29.41 11.41
N SER A 369 -6.19 29.97 12.61
CA SER A 369 -5.39 29.33 13.68
C SER A 369 -6.16 28.18 14.36
N PRO A 370 -5.49 27.21 15.01
CA PRO A 370 -6.16 26.01 15.55
C PRO A 370 -6.81 26.24 16.93
N LYS A 371 -8.11 25.94 17.05
CA LYS A 371 -8.96 26.00 18.26
C LYS A 371 -8.67 24.85 19.22
N ASP A 372 -8.22 23.74 18.67
CA ASP A 372 -8.02 22.44 19.30
C ASP A 372 -6.55 22.16 19.64
N ALA A 373 -5.80 23.20 20.04
CA ALA A 373 -4.39 23.14 20.44
C ALA A 373 -4.04 22.03 21.47
N HIS A 374 -5.01 21.58 22.27
CA HIS A 374 -4.83 20.47 23.22
C HIS A 374 -4.53 19.11 22.54
N LEU A 375 -4.88 18.93 21.26
CA LEU A 375 -4.59 17.73 20.48
C LEU A 375 -3.17 17.70 19.89
N PHE A 376 -2.41 18.79 20.01
CA PHE A 376 -1.07 18.89 19.42
C PHE A 376 -0.16 17.72 19.83
N GLY A 377 -0.22 17.26 21.09
CA GLY A 377 0.56 16.11 21.56
C GLY A 377 0.21 14.81 20.82
N SER A 378 -1.08 14.53 20.67
CA SER A 378 -1.59 13.35 19.97
C SER A 378 -1.26 13.40 18.47
N VAL A 379 -1.44 14.56 17.83
CA VAL A 379 -1.06 14.77 16.42
C VAL A 379 0.44 14.58 16.22
N LYS A 380 1.27 15.19 17.09
CA LYS A 380 2.73 15.03 17.07
C LYS A 380 3.13 13.55 17.19
N ALA A 381 2.50 12.80 18.11
CA ALA A 381 2.78 11.37 18.29
C ALA A 381 2.47 10.55 17.02
N LEU A 382 1.32 10.81 16.38
CA LEU A 382 0.91 10.11 15.17
C LEU A 382 1.79 10.45 13.95
N VAL A 383 2.12 11.73 13.77
CA VAL A 383 3.04 12.20 12.71
C VAL A 383 4.38 11.47 12.80
N LEU A 384 4.97 11.40 13.99
CA LEU A 384 6.27 10.78 14.20
C LEU A 384 6.23 9.25 14.11
N GLU A 385 5.18 8.57 14.62
CA GLU A 385 5.05 7.11 14.51
C GLU A 385 4.84 6.67 13.05
N LYS A 386 4.03 7.41 12.29
CA LYS A 386 3.77 7.15 10.86
C LYS A 386 4.87 7.70 9.95
N GLN A 387 5.78 8.54 10.45
CA GLN A 387 6.79 9.25 9.65
C GLN A 387 6.15 9.97 8.45
N SER A 388 4.98 10.56 8.65
CA SER A 388 4.22 11.29 7.63
C SER A 388 4.61 12.76 7.66
N LYS A 389 4.62 13.42 6.49
CA LYS A 389 4.93 14.85 6.37
C LYS A 389 3.66 15.68 6.36
N VAL A 390 3.63 16.80 7.08
CA VAL A 390 2.50 17.72 7.08
C VAL A 390 2.95 19.07 6.54
N THR A 391 2.38 19.46 5.40
CA THR A 391 2.65 20.77 4.76
C THR A 391 1.42 21.65 4.87
N PHE A 392 1.60 22.83 5.46
CA PHE A 392 0.54 23.82 5.62
C PHE A 392 0.64 24.88 4.53
N LEU A 393 -0.45 25.10 3.80
CA LEU A 393 -0.65 26.22 2.90
C LEU A 393 -1.62 27.20 3.58
N LEU A 394 -1.08 28.31 4.05
CA LEU A 394 -1.78 29.30 4.84
C LEU A 394 -1.98 30.58 4.05
N THR A 395 -3.23 31.02 3.89
CA THR A 395 -3.55 32.33 3.32
C THR A 395 -3.85 33.34 4.43
N GLU A 396 -3.32 34.55 4.31
CA GLU A 396 -3.55 35.61 5.31
C GLU A 396 -4.86 36.37 5.03
N ASP A 397 -5.85 36.28 5.93
CA ASP A 397 -7.07 37.12 5.87
C ASP A 397 -6.73 38.62 6.10
N PRO A 398 -6.97 39.51 5.13
CA PRO A 398 -6.75 40.96 5.27
C PRO A 398 -7.62 41.62 6.35
N ALA A 399 -8.74 41.02 6.77
CA ALA A 399 -9.75 41.65 7.62
C ALA A 399 -9.35 41.80 9.11
N HIS A 400 -8.38 41.02 9.61
CA HIS A 400 -7.92 41.07 11.00
C HIS A 400 -6.65 41.93 11.22
N VAL A 401 -6.13 42.60 10.18
CA VAL A 401 -4.83 43.28 10.23
C VAL A 401 -4.97 44.79 10.02
N THR A 402 -5.58 45.48 10.99
CA THR A 402 -5.38 46.93 11.13
C THR A 402 -4.04 47.21 11.82
N ASP A 403 -3.07 47.70 11.03
CA ASP A 403 -1.95 48.60 11.36
C ASP A 403 -0.49 48.08 11.07
N ARG A 404 0.18 48.80 10.15
CA ARG A 404 1.62 48.92 9.80
C ARG A 404 2.50 47.67 9.54
N GLY A 405 2.94 47.53 8.28
CA GLY A 405 3.87 46.52 7.77
C GLY A 405 5.28 46.55 8.40
N SER A 406 5.90 45.36 8.45
CA SER A 406 7.10 44.93 9.21
C SER A 406 6.83 44.34 10.61
N ARG A 407 5.81 44.79 11.36
CA ARG A 407 5.33 44.05 12.56
C ARG A 407 4.31 42.94 12.24
N ARG A 408 3.86 42.87 10.97
CA ARG A 408 2.83 41.95 10.45
C ARG A 408 3.20 40.46 10.55
N ARG A 409 4.39 40.08 10.05
CA ARG A 409 4.76 38.66 9.92
C ARG A 409 5.16 37.98 11.22
N ARG A 410 5.92 38.66 12.09
CA ARG A 410 6.21 38.15 13.45
C ARG A 410 4.95 37.91 14.29
N ALA A 411 3.87 38.66 14.06
CA ALA A 411 2.60 38.45 14.76
C ALA A 411 1.81 37.26 14.17
N ALA A 412 1.82 37.10 12.85
CA ALA A 412 1.25 35.93 12.16
C ALA A 412 2.00 34.63 12.54
N GLU A 413 3.33 34.67 12.62
CA GLU A 413 4.19 33.55 13.00
C GLU A 413 3.89 33.03 14.43
N VAL A 414 3.53 33.93 15.37
CA VAL A 414 3.07 33.53 16.70
C VAL A 414 1.66 32.91 16.66
N ARG A 415 0.74 33.48 15.87
CA ARG A 415 -0.64 32.98 15.67
C ARG A 415 -0.66 31.56 15.10
N PHE A 416 0.26 31.24 14.19
CA PHE A 416 0.37 29.95 13.51
C PHE A 416 1.54 29.07 13.99
N SER A 417 2.15 29.42 15.13
CA SER A 417 3.37 28.76 15.65
C SER A 417 3.23 27.24 15.84
N LEU A 418 2.04 26.74 16.14
CA LEU A 418 1.77 25.30 16.24
C LEU A 418 1.88 24.59 14.89
N TYR A 419 1.43 25.23 13.80
CA TYR A 419 1.56 24.67 12.45
C TYR A 419 3.04 24.62 12.02
N SER A 420 3.77 25.72 12.23
CA SER A 420 5.22 25.77 11.96
C SER A 420 6.00 24.73 12.75
N SER A 421 5.68 24.57 14.05
CA SER A 421 6.30 23.54 14.90
C SER A 421 6.01 22.13 14.39
N LEU A 422 4.79 21.85 13.93
CA LEU A 422 4.41 20.54 13.41
C LEU A 422 5.04 20.25 12.04
N SER A 423 5.07 21.22 11.13
CA SER A 423 5.69 21.06 9.81
C SER A 423 7.18 20.78 9.94
N ALA A 424 7.89 21.58 10.76
CA ALA A 424 9.32 21.41 11.06
C ALA A 424 9.64 20.01 11.59
N LEU A 425 8.84 19.55 12.56
CA LEU A 425 8.95 18.22 13.15
C LEU A 425 8.77 17.09 12.13
N SER A 426 7.76 17.23 11.28
CA SER A 426 7.40 16.23 10.27
C SER A 426 8.33 16.22 9.05
N GLY A 427 9.17 17.24 8.87
CA GLY A 427 9.92 17.46 7.64
C GLY A 427 9.07 18.01 6.48
N GLY A 428 7.91 18.57 6.80
CA GLY A 428 7.05 19.33 5.89
C GLY A 428 7.40 20.82 5.90
N MET A 429 6.54 21.65 5.31
CA MET A 429 6.76 23.10 5.23
C MET A 429 5.53 23.87 5.71
N THR A 430 5.75 25.07 6.23
CA THR A 430 4.68 26.06 6.44
C THR A 430 4.86 27.19 5.45
N ILE A 431 3.87 27.38 4.59
CA ILE A 431 3.93 28.33 3.48
C ILE A 431 2.83 29.37 3.69
N PHE A 432 3.24 30.61 3.94
CA PHE A 432 2.35 31.76 3.98
C PHE A 432 2.25 32.36 2.59
N THR A 433 1.05 32.48 2.05
CA THR A 433 0.77 33.02 0.71
C THR A 433 -0.48 33.91 0.72
N SER A 434 -0.82 34.49 -0.43
CA SER A 434 -2.03 35.27 -0.64
C SER A 434 -3.01 34.55 -1.56
N ASN A 435 -4.27 34.98 -1.52
CA ASN A 435 -5.35 34.44 -2.34
C ASN A 435 -5.06 34.52 -3.84
N SER A 436 -4.25 35.49 -4.30
CA SER A 436 -3.84 35.58 -5.71
C SER A 436 -2.77 34.55 -6.11
N ASP A 437 -1.91 34.15 -5.17
CA ASP A 437 -0.75 33.29 -5.44
C ASP A 437 -1.00 31.82 -5.08
N ILE A 438 -2.03 31.49 -4.28
CA ILE A 438 -2.32 30.12 -3.84
C ILE A 438 -2.46 29.13 -4.99
N HIS A 439 -3.06 29.53 -6.11
CA HIS A 439 -3.17 28.71 -7.31
C HIS A 439 -1.81 28.31 -7.87
N ARG A 440 -0.78 29.14 -7.73
CA ARG A 440 0.59 28.83 -8.20
C ARG A 440 1.39 28.10 -7.13
N VAL A 441 1.31 28.55 -5.87
CA VAL A 441 2.01 27.95 -4.72
C VAL A 441 1.59 26.50 -4.50
N SER A 442 0.32 26.16 -4.73
CA SER A 442 -0.20 24.79 -4.62
C SER A 442 0.45 23.79 -5.59
N ALA A 443 1.25 24.24 -6.57
CA ALA A 443 2.06 23.36 -7.42
C ALA A 443 3.10 22.54 -6.63
N ILE A 444 3.40 22.94 -5.39
CA ILE A 444 4.25 22.18 -4.47
C ILE A 444 3.66 20.80 -4.12
N VAL A 445 2.33 20.65 -4.19
CA VAL A 445 1.65 19.38 -3.98
C VAL A 445 2.07 18.36 -5.05
N GLU A 446 2.18 18.79 -6.31
CA GLU A 446 2.64 17.94 -7.42
C GLU A 446 4.12 17.55 -7.27
N ASP A 447 4.96 18.46 -6.75
CA ASP A 447 6.40 18.21 -6.59
C ASP A 447 6.71 17.14 -5.55
N ASN A 448 5.90 17.02 -4.50
CA ASN A 448 6.16 16.12 -3.38
C ASN A 448 5.37 14.80 -3.48
N THR A 449 4.22 14.77 -4.19
CA THR A 449 3.36 13.57 -4.32
C THR A 449 3.82 12.54 -5.35
N ALA A 450 4.89 12.80 -6.10
CA ALA A 450 5.42 11.85 -7.08
C ALA A 450 6.14 10.66 -6.40
N THR A 451 6.24 9.55 -7.12
CA THR A 451 6.90 8.33 -6.63
C THR A 451 8.40 8.52 -6.48
N ASP A 452 9.03 7.83 -5.52
CA ASP A 452 10.48 7.79 -5.31
C ASP A 452 11.12 9.16 -5.00
N LYS A 453 10.39 10.02 -4.28
CA LYS A 453 10.93 11.29 -3.77
C LYS A 453 11.84 11.06 -2.57
N VAL A 454 13.04 11.63 -2.64
CA VAL A 454 14.04 11.59 -1.56
C VAL A 454 14.44 13.00 -1.14
N THR A 455 14.72 13.17 0.16
CA THR A 455 15.20 14.42 0.73
C THR A 455 16.73 14.46 0.71
N LEU A 456 17.30 15.55 0.20
CA LEU A 456 18.74 15.80 0.14
C LEU A 456 19.21 16.81 1.20
N LEU A 457 18.32 17.71 1.59
CA LEU A 457 18.55 18.72 2.63
C LEU A 457 17.21 19.21 3.15
N HIS A 458 17.08 19.27 4.47
CA HIS A 458 15.99 19.97 5.15
C HIS A 458 16.61 20.72 6.34
N THR A 459 16.53 22.05 6.34
CA THR A 459 17.16 22.89 7.38
C THR A 459 16.37 24.17 7.58
N GLU A 460 16.39 24.66 8.81
CA GLU A 460 15.74 25.89 9.23
C GLU A 460 16.79 26.87 9.75
N SER A 461 16.59 28.16 9.49
CA SER A 461 17.52 29.18 9.97
C SER A 461 16.80 30.40 10.53
N GLU A 462 17.32 30.93 11.63
CA GLU A 462 16.87 32.18 12.24
C GLU A 462 17.59 33.37 11.58
N GLY A 463 16.81 34.36 11.11
CA GLY A 463 17.31 35.48 10.29
C GLY A 463 18.34 36.37 11.01
N ALA A 464 19.38 36.77 10.25
CA ALA A 464 20.32 37.90 10.43
C ALA A 464 21.73 37.66 9.82
N ALA A 465 22.00 36.54 9.15
CA ALA A 465 23.31 36.21 8.60
C ALA A 465 23.25 35.72 7.16
N ARG A 466 24.36 35.91 6.42
CA ARG A 466 24.60 35.26 5.14
C ARG A 466 24.84 33.77 5.38
N LEU A 467 23.90 32.95 4.99
CA LEU A 467 23.90 31.50 5.17
C LEU A 467 24.48 30.82 3.95
N THR A 468 25.25 29.76 4.17
CA THR A 468 25.76 28.92 3.08
C THR A 468 25.44 27.47 3.41
N HIS A 469 24.46 26.92 2.70
CA HIS A 469 24.11 25.50 2.79
C HIS A 469 24.70 24.74 1.59
N SER A 470 25.02 23.46 1.78
CA SER A 470 25.49 22.61 0.70
C SER A 470 24.78 21.27 0.71
N PHE A 471 24.46 20.76 -0.47
CA PHE A 471 23.84 19.46 -0.65
C PHE A 471 24.52 18.72 -1.81
N LEU A 472 24.48 17.39 -1.78
CA LEU A 472 25.15 16.55 -2.76
C LEU A 472 24.14 15.97 -3.76
N VAL A 473 24.45 16.11 -5.04
CA VAL A 473 23.70 15.48 -6.13
C VAL A 473 24.54 14.35 -6.73
N ASP A 474 24.09 13.11 -6.59
CA ASP A 474 24.70 11.93 -7.20
C ASP A 474 24.05 11.54 -8.54
N GLY A 475 24.65 10.57 -9.24
CA GLY A 475 24.20 10.15 -10.57
C GLY A 475 22.88 9.36 -10.61
N SER A 476 22.31 8.97 -9.47
CA SER A 476 21.01 8.30 -9.41
C SER A 476 19.84 9.28 -9.29
N LEU A 477 20.10 10.55 -9.00
CA LEU A 477 19.07 11.58 -8.83
C LEU A 477 18.60 12.16 -10.17
N LYS A 478 17.29 12.34 -10.29
CA LYS A 478 16.64 13.06 -11.39
C LYS A 478 15.75 14.17 -10.82
N ASN A 479 15.43 15.18 -11.63
CA ASN A 479 14.47 16.24 -11.30
C ASN A 479 14.66 16.87 -9.90
N VAL A 480 15.85 17.42 -9.65
CA VAL A 480 16.16 18.06 -8.36
C VAL A 480 15.41 19.39 -8.26
N THR A 481 14.62 19.55 -7.20
CA THR A 481 13.83 20.75 -6.92
C THR A 481 14.16 21.26 -5.52
N LEU A 482 14.33 22.57 -5.40
CA LEU A 482 14.54 23.26 -4.15
C LEU A 482 13.30 24.12 -3.85
N HIS A 483 12.80 24.01 -2.62
CA HIS A 483 11.76 24.86 -2.07
C HIS A 483 12.37 25.70 -0.95
N ILE A 484 12.19 27.02 -1.03
CA ILE A 484 12.64 27.96 0.00
C ILE A 484 11.43 28.76 0.46
N THR A 485 11.08 28.68 1.74
CA THR A 485 9.97 29.45 2.33
C THR A 485 10.51 30.64 3.11
N GLY A 486 9.91 31.82 2.93
CA GLY A 486 10.34 33.07 3.57
C GLY A 486 10.73 34.16 2.57
N LEU A 487 11.40 35.24 3.01
CA LEU A 487 11.87 36.32 2.13
C LEU A 487 13.37 36.29 1.95
N LEU A 488 13.80 36.21 0.70
CA LEU A 488 15.22 36.29 0.32
C LEU A 488 15.58 37.72 -0.07
N SER A 489 16.59 38.28 0.59
CA SER A 489 17.24 39.54 0.20
C SER A 489 18.28 39.30 -0.89
N GLU A 490 19.08 38.24 -0.76
CA GLU A 490 20.00 37.74 -1.78
C GLU A 490 19.94 36.20 -1.83
N GLY A 491 20.13 35.63 -3.03
CA GLY A 491 20.18 34.19 -3.22
C GLY A 491 21.06 33.82 -4.41
N LEU A 492 22.07 32.98 -4.18
CA LEU A 492 23.02 32.52 -5.18
C LEU A 492 23.17 30.99 -5.09
N ILE A 493 22.92 30.30 -6.21
CA ILE A 493 23.19 28.88 -6.34
C ILE A 493 24.47 28.67 -7.16
N THR A 494 25.38 27.83 -6.65
CA THR A 494 26.66 27.51 -7.28
C THR A 494 26.73 26.01 -7.55
N ASN A 495 27.03 25.64 -8.80
CA ASN A 495 27.18 24.26 -9.20
C ASN A 495 28.59 23.71 -8.87
N PRO A 496 28.83 22.38 -9.03
CA PRO A 496 30.13 21.78 -8.75
C PRO A 496 31.30 22.30 -9.60
N SER A 497 31.03 22.90 -10.77
CA SER A 497 32.06 23.50 -11.64
C SER A 497 32.36 24.97 -11.29
N GLY A 498 31.71 25.54 -10.28
CA GLY A 498 31.91 26.92 -9.83
C GLY A 498 31.11 27.97 -10.59
N GLN A 499 30.24 27.57 -11.53
CA GLN A 499 29.28 28.47 -12.16
C GLN A 499 28.19 28.82 -11.14
N SER A 500 27.86 30.11 -11.05
CA SER A 500 26.86 30.60 -10.10
C SER A 500 25.73 31.35 -10.81
N GLN A 501 24.51 31.25 -10.27
CA GLN A 501 23.31 31.91 -10.77
C GLN A 501 22.57 32.57 -9.61
N SER A 502 22.04 33.79 -9.83
CA SER A 502 21.15 34.46 -8.87
C SER A 502 19.75 33.84 -8.92
N LEU A 503 19.17 33.60 -7.75
CA LEU A 503 17.82 33.04 -7.57
C LEU A 503 16.72 34.10 -7.65
N LEU A 504 17.07 35.38 -7.72
CA LEU A 504 16.10 36.49 -7.88
C LEU A 504 15.74 36.75 -9.35
N HIS A 505 16.36 36.03 -10.29
CA HIS A 505 16.04 36.10 -11.72
C HIS A 505 15.33 34.82 -12.16
N GLU A 506 14.23 34.96 -12.90
CA GLU A 506 13.36 33.84 -13.30
C GLU A 506 14.06 32.82 -14.20
N HIS A 507 14.96 33.31 -15.07
CA HIS A 507 15.63 32.48 -16.07
C HIS A 507 17.15 32.52 -15.87
N GLY A 508 17.77 31.35 -15.79
CA GLY A 508 19.22 31.22 -15.84
C GLY A 508 19.67 29.86 -16.35
N SER A 509 20.97 29.71 -16.55
CA SER A 509 21.55 28.52 -17.20
C SER A 509 21.64 27.29 -16.30
N LEU A 510 21.49 27.44 -14.97
CA LEU A 510 21.61 26.37 -13.98
C LEU A 510 20.24 25.89 -13.47
N ALA A 511 19.31 26.81 -13.28
CA ALA A 511 17.99 26.51 -12.71
C ALA A 511 16.90 27.43 -13.28
N ALA A 512 15.69 26.90 -13.41
CA ALA A 512 14.47 27.69 -13.59
C ALA A 512 13.94 28.08 -12.21
N THR A 513 13.69 29.37 -11.99
CA THR A 513 13.24 29.89 -10.70
C THR A 513 11.87 30.54 -10.83
N GLU A 514 10.92 30.05 -10.04
CA GLU A 514 9.59 30.61 -9.91
C GLU A 514 9.49 31.27 -8.53
N HIS A 515 9.03 32.53 -8.50
CA HIS A 515 8.88 33.31 -7.28
C HIS A 515 7.41 33.64 -7.06
N TYR A 516 6.92 33.27 -5.88
CA TYR A 516 5.57 33.54 -5.39
C TYR A 516 5.67 34.15 -3.99
N GLU A 517 4.61 34.83 -3.54
CA GLU A 517 4.59 35.36 -2.18
C GLU A 517 4.83 34.24 -1.14
N GLY A 518 5.97 34.32 -0.45
CA GLY A 518 6.37 33.38 0.61
C GLY A 518 6.99 32.07 0.15
N LEU A 519 7.10 31.80 -1.16
CA LEU A 519 7.71 30.58 -1.70
C LEU A 519 8.59 30.85 -2.94
N TYR A 520 9.82 30.37 -2.89
CA TYR A 520 10.68 30.22 -4.06
C TYR A 520 10.75 28.75 -4.45
N ARG A 521 10.40 28.46 -5.71
CA ARG A 521 10.47 27.12 -6.29
C ARG A 521 11.51 27.09 -7.39
N ILE A 522 12.58 26.33 -7.17
CA ILE A 522 13.77 26.33 -8.03
C ILE A 522 13.99 24.92 -8.56
N ARG A 523 13.91 24.75 -9.88
CA ARG A 523 14.12 23.45 -10.55
C ARG A 523 15.45 23.45 -11.29
N LEU A 524 16.33 22.49 -10.96
CA LEU A 524 17.63 22.37 -11.64
C LEU A 524 17.43 21.91 -13.08
N LEU A 525 18.07 22.60 -14.03
CA LEU A 525 17.93 22.31 -15.46
C LEU A 525 18.87 21.17 -15.89
N PRO A 526 18.40 20.21 -16.70
CA PRO A 526 19.25 19.14 -17.21
C PRO A 526 20.26 19.66 -18.27
N PRO A 527 21.49 19.11 -18.33
CA PRO A 527 22.00 18.03 -17.49
C PRO A 527 22.45 18.54 -16.10
N VAL A 528 21.88 17.95 -15.04
CA VAL A 528 22.24 18.28 -13.66
C VAL A 528 23.61 17.67 -13.37
N GLN A 529 24.59 18.51 -13.04
CA GLN A 529 25.96 18.07 -12.76
C GLN A 529 26.03 17.32 -11.41
N PRO A 530 26.55 16.08 -11.37
CA PRO A 530 26.83 15.40 -10.11
C PRO A 530 27.95 16.10 -9.33
N GLY A 531 27.80 16.19 -8.01
CA GLY A 531 28.76 16.82 -7.11
C GLY A 531 28.08 17.65 -6.01
N GLN A 532 28.89 18.43 -5.30
CA GLN A 532 28.42 19.30 -4.23
C GLN A 532 27.91 20.62 -4.80
N TRP A 533 26.65 20.92 -4.55
CA TRP A 533 26.02 22.20 -4.86
C TRP A 533 26.02 23.09 -3.62
N GLN A 534 26.19 24.39 -3.81
CA GLN A 534 26.18 25.37 -2.73
C GLN A 534 25.07 26.38 -2.94
N LEU A 535 24.35 26.69 -1.86
CA LEU A 535 23.28 27.66 -1.81
C LEU A 535 23.68 28.74 -0.80
N GLN A 536 23.94 29.95 -1.30
CA GLN A 536 24.20 31.12 -0.47
C GLN A 536 22.97 32.00 -0.45
N THR A 537 22.49 32.34 0.74
CA THR A 537 21.28 33.16 0.90
C THR A 537 21.44 34.17 2.03
N GLU A 538 20.68 35.25 1.95
CA GLU A 538 20.61 36.27 3.00
C GLU A 538 19.14 36.64 3.24
N SER A 539 18.75 36.65 4.51
CA SER A 539 17.39 36.97 4.93
C SER A 539 17.34 37.67 6.29
N GLU A 540 16.34 38.53 6.45
CA GLU A 540 16.02 39.18 7.72
C GLU A 540 15.02 38.38 8.58
N GLU A 541 14.32 37.42 7.96
CA GLU A 541 13.29 36.58 8.59
C GLU A 541 13.72 35.10 8.64
N HIS A 542 12.95 34.28 9.36
CA HIS A 542 13.12 32.83 9.40
C HIS A 542 12.92 32.21 8.01
N ILE A 543 13.82 31.30 7.63
CA ILE A 543 13.76 30.60 6.34
C ILE A 543 13.86 29.10 6.56
N THR A 544 13.04 28.36 5.82
CA THR A 544 13.19 26.90 5.68
C THR A 544 13.67 26.56 4.28
N PHE A 545 14.61 25.61 4.20
CA PHE A 545 15.16 25.09 2.98
C PHE A 545 14.82 23.61 2.87
N ASN A 546 14.15 23.22 1.78
CA ASN A 546 13.87 21.84 1.47
C ASN A 546 14.37 21.51 0.07
N VAL A 547 15.24 20.51 -0.05
CA VAL A 547 15.78 20.03 -1.32
C VAL A 547 15.37 18.59 -1.53
N ILE A 548 14.67 18.34 -2.63
CA ILE A 548 14.14 17.03 -3.00
C ILE A 548 14.64 16.61 -4.38
N GLY A 549 14.66 15.30 -4.63
CA GLY A 549 14.92 14.73 -5.95
C GLY A 549 14.29 13.37 -6.13
N ASP A 550 14.27 12.89 -7.36
CA ASP A 550 13.71 11.59 -7.72
C ASP A 550 14.84 10.56 -7.69
N SER A 551 14.76 9.57 -6.80
CA SER A 551 15.71 8.46 -6.72
C SER A 551 15.06 7.23 -6.09
N SER A 552 15.31 6.06 -6.67
CA SER A 552 14.88 4.80 -6.07
C SER A 552 15.66 4.47 -4.79
N VAL A 553 16.87 5.01 -4.62
CA VAL A 553 17.73 4.72 -3.48
C VAL A 553 17.33 5.61 -2.31
N ASP A 554 16.82 5.00 -1.25
CA ASP A 554 16.41 5.67 -0.01
C ASP A 554 16.68 4.78 1.21
N PHE A 555 16.37 5.22 2.42
CA PHE A 555 16.54 4.43 3.64
C PHE A 555 15.44 4.63 4.68
N LEU A 556 15.27 3.62 5.52
CA LEU A 556 14.46 3.66 6.74
C LEU A 556 15.40 3.54 7.94
N TYR A 557 15.05 4.11 9.09
CA TYR A 557 15.84 3.98 10.30
C TYR A 557 14.98 3.94 11.56
N HIS A 558 15.56 3.46 12.65
CA HIS A 558 15.01 3.55 14.00
C HIS A 558 16.11 3.47 15.06
N PHE A 559 15.81 3.92 16.27
CA PHE A 559 16.67 3.77 17.44
C PHE A 559 16.31 2.52 18.23
N ALA A 560 17.34 1.86 18.78
CA ALA A 560 17.21 0.65 19.57
C ALA A 560 18.14 0.67 20.79
N THR A 561 17.78 -0.11 21.80
CA THR A 561 18.57 -0.33 23.02
C THR A 561 18.89 -1.82 23.17
N VAL A 562 19.93 -2.13 23.95
CA VAL A 562 20.27 -3.53 24.21
C VAL A 562 19.31 -4.09 25.25
N ALA A 563 18.52 -5.09 24.86
CA ALA A 563 17.77 -5.90 25.79
C ALA A 563 18.66 -7.07 26.25
N ASN A 564 18.97 -7.10 27.55
CA ASN A 564 19.79 -8.15 28.18
C ASN A 564 18.95 -9.07 29.09
N GLU A 565 17.65 -9.14 28.84
CA GLU A 565 16.72 -9.90 29.67
C GLU A 565 16.55 -11.33 29.15
N THR A 566 15.31 -11.80 28.99
CA THR A 566 14.97 -13.16 28.54
C THR A 566 15.56 -13.46 27.17
N HIS A 567 15.45 -12.49 26.26
CA HIS A 567 15.86 -12.58 24.87
C HIS A 567 16.93 -11.53 24.55
N PRO A 568 18.15 -11.93 24.11
CA PRO A 568 19.22 -10.98 23.83
C PRO A 568 19.05 -10.35 22.45
N GLY A 569 19.06 -9.02 22.36
CA GLY A 569 18.94 -8.35 21.07
C GLY A 569 18.90 -6.84 21.14
N LEU A 570 18.66 -6.20 19.99
CA LEU A 570 18.36 -4.78 19.90
C LEU A 570 16.85 -4.61 19.95
N ALA A 571 16.34 -4.08 21.06
CA ALA A 571 14.94 -3.73 21.22
C ALA A 571 14.72 -2.30 20.71
N ARG A 572 13.83 -2.14 19.73
CA ARG A 572 13.44 -0.81 19.23
C ARG A 572 12.91 0.05 20.38
N MET A 573 13.34 1.30 20.41
CA MET A 573 12.83 2.28 21.37
C MET A 573 11.46 2.80 20.91
N GLU A 574 10.50 2.91 21.83
CA GLU A 574 9.23 3.59 21.59
C GLU A 574 9.41 5.11 21.72
N GLY A 575 8.73 5.87 20.86
CA GLY A 575 8.82 7.32 20.83
C GLY A 575 10.21 7.83 20.42
N SER A 576 10.65 8.91 21.07
CA SER A 576 11.91 9.58 20.80
C SER A 576 13.10 8.98 21.56
N PRO A 577 14.34 9.06 21.01
CA PRO A 577 15.54 8.59 21.69
C PRO A 577 15.84 9.37 22.98
N ILE A 578 16.49 8.70 23.94
CA ILE A 578 16.83 9.31 25.23
C ILE A 578 18.10 10.15 25.12
N ALA A 579 17.98 11.45 25.38
CA ALA A 579 19.07 12.42 25.34
C ALA A 579 20.16 12.08 26.38
N GLY A 580 21.43 12.09 25.96
CA GLY A 580 22.57 11.80 26.82
C GLY A 580 22.89 10.31 27.01
N GLU A 581 21.96 9.41 26.68
CA GLU A 581 22.15 7.97 26.81
C GLU A 581 22.69 7.34 25.52
N PRO A 582 23.39 6.19 25.60
CA PRO A 582 23.83 5.46 24.42
C PRO A 582 22.65 4.74 23.73
N ALA A 583 22.63 4.77 22.41
CA ALA A 583 21.64 4.06 21.59
C ALA A 583 22.27 3.39 20.38
N PHE A 584 21.57 2.42 19.79
CA PHE A 584 21.90 1.86 18.49
C PHE A 584 21.00 2.48 17.43
N LEU A 585 21.59 2.90 16.32
CA LEU A 585 20.89 3.35 15.12
C LEU A 585 20.90 2.19 14.13
N VAL A 586 19.71 1.70 13.78
CA VAL A 586 19.51 0.61 12.82
C VAL A 586 18.91 1.20 11.56
N LEU A 587 19.55 0.98 10.40
CA LEU A 587 19.11 1.49 9.10
C LEU A 587 18.91 0.34 8.11
N ALA A 588 17.94 0.54 7.22
CA ALA A 588 17.56 -0.39 6.17
C ALA A 588 17.53 0.38 4.84
N VAL A 589 18.46 0.07 3.93
CA VAL A 589 18.57 0.76 2.63
C VAL A 589 17.68 0.10 1.58
N THR A 590 16.86 0.90 0.89
CA THR A 590 15.87 0.44 -0.08
C THR A 590 16.22 0.87 -1.51
N GLY A 591 15.69 0.12 -2.49
CA GLY A 591 15.78 0.44 -3.92
C GLY A 591 17.17 0.35 -4.55
N LEU A 592 18.04 -0.46 -3.95
CA LEU A 592 19.30 -0.91 -4.54
C LEU A 592 19.00 -1.85 -5.73
N ALA A 593 19.57 -1.57 -6.90
CA ALA A 593 19.46 -2.48 -8.04
C ALA A 593 20.30 -3.74 -7.82
N GLN A 594 19.87 -4.89 -8.36
CA GLN A 594 20.55 -6.20 -8.25
C GLN A 594 22.06 -6.17 -8.62
N ASN A 595 22.47 -5.18 -9.41
CA ASN A 595 23.84 -4.98 -9.89
C ASN A 595 24.46 -3.66 -9.41
N ALA A 596 23.90 -2.96 -8.41
CA ALA A 596 24.50 -1.74 -7.87
C ALA A 596 25.26 -2.07 -6.58
N GLU A 597 26.60 -2.05 -6.64
CA GLU A 597 27.43 -2.07 -5.43
C GLU A 597 27.50 -0.65 -4.86
N LEU A 598 26.51 -0.31 -4.04
CA LEU A 598 26.55 0.84 -3.15
C LEU A 598 27.06 0.34 -1.79
N SER A 599 28.03 1.04 -1.22
CA SER A 599 28.56 0.74 0.12
C SER A 599 28.34 1.95 1.02
N PHE A 600 27.73 1.72 2.18
CA PHE A 600 27.46 2.77 3.15
C PHE A 600 28.45 2.72 4.29
N SER A 601 29.04 3.85 4.63
CA SER A 601 30.20 3.90 5.54
C SER A 601 29.86 4.46 6.92
N HIS A 602 28.98 5.46 6.97
CA HIS A 602 28.62 6.14 8.20
C HIS A 602 27.31 6.91 8.04
N VAL A 603 26.74 7.27 9.18
CA VAL A 603 25.71 8.29 9.33
C VAL A 603 26.33 9.54 9.94
N THR A 604 25.82 10.70 9.55
CA THR A 604 26.05 11.97 10.24
C THR A 604 24.73 12.45 10.84
N LEU A 605 24.71 12.72 12.14
CA LEU A 605 23.61 13.44 12.79
C LEU A 605 23.80 14.93 12.50
N VAL A 606 22.80 15.55 11.89
CA VAL A 606 22.85 16.92 11.39
C VAL A 606 21.87 17.78 12.19
N GLY A 607 22.32 18.90 12.74
CA GLY A 607 21.47 19.83 13.50
C GLY A 607 20.44 20.54 12.62
N ALA A 608 19.53 21.29 13.25
CA ALA A 608 18.47 22.04 12.55
C ALA A 608 19.02 23.07 11.54
N ASP A 609 20.20 23.65 11.81
CA ASP A 609 20.94 24.61 10.99
C ASP A 609 21.80 23.97 9.88
N GLY A 610 21.83 22.63 9.81
CA GLY A 610 22.66 21.89 8.86
C GLY A 610 24.07 21.56 9.34
N GLU A 611 24.44 21.93 10.58
CA GLU A 611 25.75 21.62 11.16
C GLU A 611 25.91 20.13 11.48
N SER A 612 27.12 19.61 11.32
CA SER A 612 27.42 18.20 11.62
C SER A 612 27.65 18.01 13.12
N VAL A 613 26.66 17.47 13.83
CA VAL A 613 26.73 17.24 15.29
C VAL A 613 27.60 16.03 15.63
N GLN A 614 27.35 14.88 14.99
CA GLN A 614 28.04 13.63 15.33
C GLN A 614 28.13 12.67 14.15
N LYS A 615 29.29 12.01 13.99
CA LYS A 615 29.51 10.96 12.99
C LYS A 615 29.44 9.57 13.63
N VAL A 616 28.63 8.67 13.06
CA VAL A 616 28.38 7.32 13.55
C VAL A 616 28.81 6.31 12.48
N ALA A 617 29.83 5.52 12.76
CA ALA A 617 30.28 4.46 11.85
C ALA A 617 29.22 3.36 11.76
N LEU A 618 28.97 2.87 10.54
CA LEU A 618 28.05 1.76 10.30
C LEU A 618 28.82 0.46 10.11
N ASN A 619 28.32 -0.60 10.73
CA ASN A 619 28.75 -1.96 10.46
C ASN A 619 27.64 -2.65 9.66
N SER A 620 28.02 -3.36 8.60
CA SER A 620 27.09 -4.18 7.83
C SER A 620 26.87 -5.50 8.58
N SER A 621 25.60 -5.78 8.87
CA SER A 621 25.18 -7.00 9.53
C SER A 621 24.80 -8.01 8.45
N SER A 622 25.79 -8.77 7.96
CA SER A 622 25.65 -9.89 6.99
C SER A 622 25.68 -9.52 5.50
N VAL A 623 26.23 -10.45 4.70
CA VAL A 623 26.08 -10.47 3.23
C VAL A 623 24.63 -10.79 2.91
N ALA A 624 23.82 -9.77 2.69
CA ALA A 624 22.48 -9.89 2.16
C ALA A 624 22.51 -10.68 0.83
N PRO A 625 21.69 -11.72 0.61
CA PRO A 625 21.42 -12.21 -0.74
C PRO A 625 20.93 -11.04 -1.62
N ALA A 626 21.10 -11.14 -2.94
CA ALA A 626 20.88 -10.08 -3.94
C ALA A 626 19.48 -9.38 -3.94
N PHE A 627 18.58 -9.74 -3.02
CA PHE A 627 17.22 -9.24 -2.90
C PHE A 627 16.78 -8.86 -1.46
N SER A 628 17.61 -9.03 -0.42
CA SER A 628 17.27 -8.57 0.94
C SER A 628 17.83 -7.18 1.22
N VAL A 629 17.20 -6.44 2.13
CA VAL A 629 17.70 -5.11 2.50
C VAL A 629 18.99 -5.26 3.30
N GLU A 630 19.99 -4.45 2.98
CA GLU A 630 21.19 -4.35 3.79
C GLU A 630 20.84 -3.63 5.11
N GLU A 631 20.88 -4.37 6.22
CA GLU A 631 20.72 -3.81 7.57
C GLU A 631 22.07 -3.31 8.08
N LEU A 632 22.13 -2.00 8.30
CA LEU A 632 23.31 -1.30 8.77
C LEU A 632 23.09 -0.88 10.22
N VAL A 633 24.04 -1.20 11.10
CA VAL A 633 23.93 -0.88 12.52
C VAL A 633 25.10 0.00 12.95
N GLY A 634 24.78 1.13 13.56
CA GLY A 634 25.74 2.06 14.15
C GLY A 634 25.47 2.27 15.63
N ARG A 635 26.53 2.39 16.45
CA ARG A 635 26.39 2.70 17.88
C ARG A 635 26.57 4.20 18.10
N VAL A 636 25.52 4.86 18.56
CA VAL A 636 25.53 6.26 19.02
C VAL A 636 25.97 6.25 20.49
N GLN A 637 27.17 6.76 20.78
CA GLN A 637 27.71 6.70 22.15
C GLN A 637 26.96 7.59 23.14
N VAL A 638 26.51 8.75 22.67
CA VAL A 638 25.76 9.75 23.42
C VAL A 638 24.78 10.34 22.44
N VAL A 639 23.48 10.15 22.65
CA VAL A 639 22.46 10.83 21.83
C VAL A 639 22.51 12.33 22.14
N PRO A 640 22.68 13.20 21.12
CA PRO A 640 22.70 14.65 21.33
C PRO A 640 21.42 15.15 22.03
N PRO A 641 21.48 16.16 22.89
CA PRO A 641 20.28 16.75 23.49
C PRO A 641 19.53 17.70 22.55
N GLU A 642 20.20 18.16 21.49
CA GLU A 642 19.65 19.06 20.47
C GLU A 642 18.91 18.25 19.39
N PRO A 643 17.87 18.82 18.75
CA PRO A 643 17.20 18.17 17.62
C PRO A 643 18.15 17.93 16.44
N PHE A 644 17.96 16.80 15.74
CA PHE A 644 18.80 16.44 14.61
C PHE A 644 18.06 15.61 13.54
N SER A 645 18.53 15.66 12.30
CA SER A 645 18.19 14.74 11.22
C SER A 645 19.32 13.72 10.97
N VAL A 646 19.00 12.64 10.26
CA VAL A 646 19.91 11.54 9.96
C VAL A 646 20.37 11.65 8.51
N ARG A 647 21.66 11.90 8.26
CA ARG A 647 22.27 11.89 6.93
C ARG A 647 23.07 10.61 6.70
N LEU A 648 22.62 9.77 5.78
CA LEU A 648 23.30 8.56 5.35
C LEU A 648 24.32 8.88 4.24
N THR A 649 25.58 8.47 4.41
CA THR A 649 26.65 8.71 3.44
C THR A 649 27.32 7.40 2.98
N GLY A 650 27.31 7.18 1.66
CA GLY A 650 27.89 6.01 1.00
C GLY A 650 28.71 6.33 -0.23
N ARG A 651 29.16 5.28 -0.92
CA ARG A 651 29.89 5.37 -2.19
C ARG A 651 29.36 4.36 -3.20
N ASP A 652 29.32 4.78 -4.45
CA ASP A 652 29.00 3.92 -5.59
C ASP A 652 30.25 3.19 -6.15
N ARG A 653 30.03 2.39 -7.20
CA ARG A 653 31.10 1.66 -7.93
C ARG A 653 32.20 2.55 -8.50
N SER A 654 31.87 3.79 -8.84
CA SER A 654 32.85 4.76 -9.37
C SER A 654 33.65 5.46 -8.26
N GLY A 655 33.28 5.22 -7.00
CA GLY A 655 33.83 5.91 -5.83
C GLY A 655 33.18 7.27 -5.59
N ALA A 656 32.15 7.65 -6.35
CA ALA A 656 31.39 8.87 -6.13
C ALA A 656 30.56 8.74 -4.84
N THR A 657 30.43 9.85 -4.13
CA THR A 657 29.69 9.88 -2.85
C THR A 657 28.19 9.95 -3.12
N VAL A 658 27.40 9.26 -2.31
CA VAL A 658 25.93 9.26 -2.34
C VAL A 658 25.44 9.65 -0.95
N GLU A 659 24.50 10.60 -0.89
CA GLU A 659 23.94 11.08 0.39
C GLU A 659 22.41 11.13 0.37
N ARG A 660 21.78 10.68 1.45
CA ARG A 660 20.34 10.78 1.68
C ARG A 660 20.09 11.33 3.08
N VAL A 661 19.07 12.16 3.24
CA VAL A 661 18.74 12.81 4.53
C VAL A 661 17.33 12.41 4.94
N SER A 662 17.12 12.12 6.23
CA SER A 662 15.79 11.93 6.78
C SER A 662 15.02 13.24 6.77
N SER A 663 13.74 13.21 6.43
CA SER A 663 12.89 14.40 6.41
C SER A 663 12.59 14.92 7.80
N GLU A 664 12.28 14.01 8.72
CA GLU A 664 11.84 14.34 10.07
C GLU A 664 12.99 14.77 10.97
N MET A 665 12.68 15.69 11.89
CA MET A 665 13.61 16.14 12.91
C MET A 665 13.42 15.33 14.18
N VAL A 666 14.39 14.49 14.50
CA VAL A 666 14.40 13.71 15.74
C VAL A 666 14.55 14.69 16.91
N GLN A 667 13.64 14.63 17.87
CA GLN A 667 13.69 15.39 19.12
C GLN A 667 14.01 14.46 20.30
N PRO A 668 15.27 14.38 20.73
CA PRO A 668 15.68 13.59 21.89
C PRO A 668 15.06 14.13 23.19
N THR A 669 14.79 13.24 24.15
CA THR A 669 14.08 13.60 25.39
C THR A 669 14.71 12.92 26.59
N ARG A 670 14.42 13.39 27.81
CA ARG A 670 14.88 12.72 29.05
C ARG A 670 13.81 11.81 29.68
N VAL A 671 12.71 11.57 28.98
CA VAL A 671 11.57 10.79 29.49
C VAL A 671 11.33 9.64 28.53
N GLN A 672 11.20 8.44 29.06
CA GLN A 672 10.82 7.27 28.29
C GLN A 672 9.40 6.87 28.66
N ILE A 673 8.57 6.55 27.66
CA ILE A 673 7.25 5.96 27.83
C ILE A 673 7.18 4.66 27.05
N GLN A 674 6.59 3.62 27.63
CA GLN A 674 6.38 2.34 26.97
C GLN A 674 5.02 1.76 27.33
N VAL A 675 4.30 1.24 26.34
CA VAL A 675 3.05 0.50 26.58
C VAL A 675 3.36 -0.92 27.04
N SER A 676 2.95 -1.26 28.26
CA SER A 676 3.25 -2.55 28.89
C SER A 676 2.25 -3.63 28.45
N SER A 677 0.96 -3.30 28.38
CA SER A 677 -0.12 -4.21 27.95
C SER A 677 -1.22 -3.45 27.24
N ALA A 678 -1.63 -3.97 26.07
CA ALA A 678 -2.67 -3.44 25.20
C ALA A 678 -3.63 -4.57 24.77
N PRO A 679 -4.65 -4.91 25.59
CA PRO A 679 -5.55 -6.03 25.32
C PRO A 679 -6.51 -5.72 24.16
N HIS A 680 -7.16 -6.75 23.63
CA HIS A 680 -8.21 -6.56 22.63
C HIS A 680 -9.46 -5.90 23.24
N LEU A 681 -10.22 -5.22 22.38
CA LEU A 681 -11.47 -4.56 22.74
C LEU A 681 -12.63 -5.50 22.45
N VAL A 682 -13.59 -5.58 23.38
CA VAL A 682 -14.81 -6.37 23.20
C VAL A 682 -16.01 -5.43 23.26
N PRO A 683 -16.91 -5.41 22.26
CA PRO A 683 -18.09 -4.57 22.28
C PRO A 683 -18.87 -4.67 23.61
N GLY A 684 -19.20 -3.53 24.20
CA GLY A 684 -19.93 -3.43 25.47
C GLY A 684 -19.11 -3.66 26.74
N HIS A 685 -17.80 -3.88 26.63
CA HIS A 685 -16.91 -4.12 27.78
C HIS A 685 -15.90 -2.98 27.95
N SER A 686 -15.32 -2.91 29.16
CA SER A 686 -14.22 -2.00 29.45
C SER A 686 -12.89 -2.75 29.46
N THR A 687 -11.89 -2.17 28.80
CA THR A 687 -10.54 -2.72 28.66
C THR A 687 -9.53 -1.74 29.26
N ILE A 688 -8.53 -2.27 29.96
CA ILE A 688 -7.47 -1.49 30.61
C ILE A 688 -6.18 -1.63 29.81
N VAL A 689 -5.60 -0.51 29.39
CA VAL A 689 -4.25 -0.45 28.81
C VAL A 689 -3.31 0.06 29.89
N THR A 690 -2.16 -0.61 30.06
CA THR A 690 -1.16 -0.25 31.07
C THR A 690 0.14 0.23 30.41
N PHE A 691 0.80 1.20 31.04
CA PHE A 691 2.04 1.79 30.54
C PHE A 691 3.03 2.06 31.67
N GLU A 692 4.30 2.16 31.31
CA GLU A 692 5.41 2.48 32.20
C GLU A 692 6.18 3.70 31.69
N LEU A 693 6.53 4.59 32.64
CA LEU A 693 7.31 5.80 32.41
C LEU A 693 8.61 5.71 33.18
N LEU A 694 9.73 6.08 32.54
CA LEU A 694 11.04 6.21 33.18
C LEU A 694 11.59 7.62 32.99
N ASN A 695 12.00 8.25 34.09
CA ASN A 695 12.59 9.59 34.08
C ASN A 695 14.11 9.50 34.15
N HIS A 696 14.80 9.84 33.06
CA HIS A 696 16.26 9.90 32.99
C HIS A 696 16.81 11.29 33.38
N GLY A 697 15.93 12.27 33.56
CA GLY A 697 16.26 13.63 33.98
C GLY A 697 16.17 13.83 35.50
N LEU A 698 16.22 15.10 35.90
CA LEU A 698 16.02 15.50 37.30
C LEU A 698 14.60 15.15 37.78
N ALA A 699 14.43 15.06 39.10
CA ALA A 699 13.12 14.87 39.70
C ALA A 699 12.17 16.03 39.31
N ARG A 700 11.07 15.71 38.64
CA ARG A 700 10.16 16.71 38.03
C ARG A 700 8.69 16.26 38.08
N LEU A 701 7.80 17.22 37.81
CA LEU A 701 6.37 17.00 37.69
C LEU A 701 6.02 16.79 36.21
N PHE A 702 5.48 15.62 35.90
CA PHE A 702 5.03 15.26 34.56
C PHE A 702 3.52 15.38 34.43
N SER A 703 3.06 15.59 33.21
CA SER A 703 1.66 15.57 32.83
C SER A 703 1.48 14.62 31.65
N LEU A 704 0.51 13.73 31.75
CA LEU A 704 0.17 12.76 30.71
C LEU A 704 -1.22 13.04 30.16
N THR A 705 -1.36 13.10 28.84
CA THR A 705 -2.65 12.98 28.16
C THR A 705 -2.77 11.68 27.41
N ALA A 706 -3.98 11.15 27.40
CA ALA A 706 -4.38 10.01 26.60
C ALA A 706 -5.49 10.44 25.66
N ASP A 707 -5.39 10.05 24.41
CA ASP A 707 -6.39 10.35 23.38
C ASP A 707 -6.59 9.15 22.45
N ASP A 708 -7.81 8.98 21.94
CA ASP A 708 -8.17 7.94 20.99
C ASP A 708 -9.00 8.48 19.82
N ASP A 709 -8.80 7.87 18.66
CA ASP A 709 -9.47 8.21 17.40
C ASP A 709 -10.98 7.88 17.42
N CYS A 710 -11.39 6.88 18.21
CA CYS A 710 -12.76 6.37 18.21
C CYS A 710 -13.65 6.88 19.35
N GLY A 711 -13.16 7.66 20.30
CA GLY A 711 -14.03 8.20 21.36
C GLY A 711 -14.21 7.30 22.59
N PHE A 712 -13.43 6.22 22.76
CA PHE A 712 -13.70 5.15 23.74
C PHE A 712 -13.09 5.40 25.12
N LEU A 713 -12.12 6.30 25.24
CA LEU A 713 -11.49 6.67 26.51
C LEU A 713 -12.49 7.28 27.49
N GLN A 714 -12.53 6.74 28.71
CA GLN A 714 -13.35 7.31 29.79
C GLN A 714 -12.74 8.58 30.40
N ASN A 715 -11.40 8.64 30.49
CA ASN A 715 -10.67 9.74 31.10
C ASN A 715 -9.61 10.28 30.13
N ARG A 716 -9.85 11.47 29.56
CA ARG A 716 -8.91 12.15 28.64
C ARG A 716 -7.98 13.16 29.33
N GLY A 717 -8.35 13.61 30.53
CA GLY A 717 -7.74 14.78 31.17
C GLY A 717 -6.25 14.61 31.47
N PRO A 718 -5.47 15.70 31.53
CA PRO A 718 -4.06 15.63 31.88
C PRO A 718 -3.87 15.09 33.30
N HIS A 719 -3.18 13.96 33.44
CA HIS A 719 -2.88 13.34 34.73
C HIS A 719 -1.49 13.78 35.17
N ARG A 720 -1.42 14.51 36.29
CA ARG A 720 -0.16 15.04 36.83
C ARG A 720 0.40 14.12 37.90
N PHE A 721 1.69 13.80 37.80
CA PHE A 721 2.37 12.93 38.75
C PHE A 721 3.84 13.33 38.87
N HIS A 722 4.42 13.07 40.03
CA HIS A 722 5.83 13.33 40.28
C HIS A 722 6.63 12.04 40.07
N VAL A 723 7.69 12.12 39.26
CA VAL A 723 8.67 11.05 39.12
C VAL A 723 10.02 11.55 39.62
N GLY A 724 10.66 10.77 40.49
CA GLY A 724 12.01 11.05 40.97
C GLY A 724 13.04 10.98 39.86
N GLU A 725 14.26 11.46 40.14
CA GLU A 725 15.40 11.24 39.25
C GLU A 725 15.69 9.74 39.16
N GLN A 726 15.82 9.21 37.94
CA GLN A 726 15.93 7.78 37.66
C GLN A 726 14.76 6.95 38.23
N GLY A 727 13.62 7.61 38.49
CA GLY A 727 12.41 6.97 38.98
C GLY A 727 11.55 6.42 37.84
N SER A 728 10.66 5.50 38.18
CA SER A 728 9.62 5.00 37.27
C SER A 728 8.21 5.25 37.80
N PHE A 729 7.24 5.31 36.90
CA PHE A 729 5.82 5.41 37.20
C PHE A 729 5.03 4.43 36.32
N LYS A 730 4.11 3.69 36.93
CA LYS A 730 3.19 2.80 36.21
C LYS A 730 1.79 3.39 36.24
N GLY A 731 1.19 3.52 35.06
CA GLY A 731 -0.15 4.08 34.89
C GLY A 731 -1.04 3.16 34.06
N GLN A 732 -2.32 3.52 34.03
CA GLN A 732 -3.34 2.78 33.28
C GLN A 732 -4.37 3.75 32.69
N VAL A 733 -4.96 3.37 31.56
CA VAL A 733 -6.07 4.07 30.91
C VAL A 733 -7.19 3.09 30.57
N ASP A 734 -8.42 3.53 30.81
CA ASP A 734 -9.63 2.71 30.66
C ASP A 734 -10.38 3.12 29.40
N LEU A 735 -10.61 2.15 28.51
CA LEU A 735 -11.44 2.30 27.31
C LEU A 735 -12.79 1.60 27.54
N LEU A 736 -13.89 2.25 27.15
CA LEU A 736 -15.23 1.67 27.09
C LEU A 736 -15.63 1.46 25.64
N THR A 737 -15.62 0.22 25.19
CA THR A 737 -15.99 -0.09 23.81
C THR A 737 -17.52 -0.09 23.67
N PRO A 738 -18.10 0.75 22.80
CA PRO A 738 -19.54 0.80 22.63
C PRO A 738 -20.07 -0.52 22.04
N PRO A 739 -21.31 -0.94 22.37
CA PRO A 739 -21.92 -2.15 21.80
C PRO A 739 -22.06 -2.12 20.27
N SER A 740 -22.05 -0.92 19.66
CA SER A 740 -22.10 -0.70 18.22
C SER A 740 -20.74 -0.82 17.52
N ALA A 741 -19.63 -0.98 18.26
CA ALA A 741 -18.31 -1.10 17.69
C ALA A 741 -18.23 -2.30 16.74
N ARG A 742 -17.74 -2.07 15.52
CA ARG A 742 -17.68 -3.11 14.49
C ARG A 742 -16.49 -4.03 14.76
N PRO A 743 -16.69 -5.36 14.85
CA PRO A 743 -15.57 -6.30 14.92
C PRO A 743 -14.62 -6.13 13.72
N GLY A 744 -13.32 -6.19 13.97
CA GLY A 744 -12.26 -5.95 12.98
C GLY A 744 -11.79 -4.50 12.89
N SER A 745 -12.53 -3.53 13.43
CA SER A 745 -12.09 -2.13 13.50
C SER A 745 -10.89 -1.96 14.44
N THR A 746 -10.04 -0.99 14.10
CA THR A 746 -8.87 -0.59 14.90
C THR A 746 -9.19 0.68 15.68
N VAL A 747 -8.72 0.75 16.92
CA VAL A 747 -8.71 1.96 17.74
C VAL A 747 -7.26 2.33 18.00
N THR A 748 -6.88 3.56 17.65
CA THR A 748 -5.54 4.09 17.86
C THR A 748 -5.51 4.88 19.16
N LEU A 749 -4.81 4.35 20.16
CA LEU A 749 -4.58 5.02 21.44
C LEU A 749 -3.23 5.72 21.41
N SER A 750 -3.23 7.03 21.67
CA SER A 750 -2.03 7.85 21.79
C SER A 750 -1.83 8.29 23.24
N LEU A 751 -0.63 8.08 23.76
CA LEU A 751 -0.21 8.52 25.09
C LEU A 751 0.91 9.54 24.91
N SER A 752 0.71 10.76 25.42
CA SER A 752 1.69 11.83 25.38
C SER A 752 2.07 12.25 26.79
N VAL A 753 3.36 12.29 27.08
CA VAL A 753 3.90 12.77 28.36
C VAL A 753 4.77 13.99 28.14
N TRP A 754 4.61 15.02 28.96
CA TRP A 754 5.48 16.19 28.96
C TRP A 754 5.93 16.60 30.35
N ASP A 755 7.13 17.14 30.43
CA ASP A 755 7.64 17.82 31.61
C ASP A 755 6.97 19.20 31.73
N MET A 756 6.40 19.51 32.88
CA MET A 756 5.78 20.83 33.12
C MET A 756 6.82 21.95 33.33
N GLY A 757 8.09 21.60 33.55
CA GLY A 757 9.18 22.55 33.80
C GLY A 757 10.25 22.61 32.71
N SER A 758 10.03 21.98 31.55
CA SER A 758 10.89 22.05 30.37
C SER A 758 10.07 21.80 29.09
N ALA A 759 10.72 21.77 27.93
CA ALA A 759 10.10 21.39 26.66
C ALA A 759 10.15 19.88 26.37
N ASP A 760 10.69 19.07 27.30
CA ASP A 760 10.86 17.63 27.10
C ASP A 760 9.48 16.94 27.04
N SER A 761 9.22 16.24 25.94
CA SER A 761 7.97 15.49 25.71
C SER A 761 8.23 14.18 24.99
N ASN A 762 7.62 13.06 25.39
CA ASN A 762 7.70 11.80 24.67
C ASN A 762 6.30 11.18 24.48
N TYR A 763 6.18 10.16 23.63
CA TYR A 763 4.91 9.56 23.26
C TYR A 763 5.01 8.04 23.05
N ALA A 764 3.86 7.37 23.17
CA ALA A 764 3.67 5.99 22.76
C ALA A 764 2.31 5.84 22.05
N VAL A 765 2.26 4.97 21.05
CA VAL A 765 1.04 4.69 20.27
C VAL A 765 0.74 3.19 20.33
N ALA A 766 -0.50 2.85 20.68
CA ALA A 766 -0.99 1.47 20.71
C ALA A 766 -2.18 1.29 19.77
N TYR A 767 -2.20 0.17 19.05
CA TYR A 767 -3.29 -0.19 18.13
C TYR A 767 -4.12 -1.33 18.73
N LEU A 768 -5.38 -1.06 19.05
CA LEU A 768 -6.29 -1.99 19.71
C LEU A 768 -7.31 -2.50 18.68
N THR A 769 -7.60 -3.80 18.65
CA THR A 769 -8.61 -4.37 17.73
C THR A 769 -9.88 -4.71 18.47
N VAL A 770 -11.01 -4.36 17.88
CA VAL A 770 -12.33 -4.81 18.33
C VAL A 770 -12.56 -6.25 17.86
N VAL A 771 -12.71 -7.18 18.79
CA VAL A 771 -13.00 -8.60 18.53
C VAL A 771 -14.43 -8.94 18.95
N PRO A 772 -15.10 -9.87 18.25
CA PRO A 772 -16.42 -10.32 18.67
C PRO A 772 -16.34 -11.03 20.03
N PRO A 773 -17.40 -10.96 20.86
CA PRO A 773 -17.40 -11.57 22.20
C PRO A 773 -17.25 -13.10 22.17
N ASP A 774 -17.78 -13.76 21.14
CA ASP A 774 -17.61 -15.20 20.88
C ASP A 774 -16.92 -15.37 19.50
N PRO A 775 -15.58 -15.33 19.41
CA PRO A 775 -14.89 -15.53 18.13
C PRO A 775 -15.03 -16.98 17.67
N ASP A 776 -15.40 -17.15 16.40
CA ASP A 776 -15.45 -18.47 15.77
C ASP A 776 -14.05 -18.90 15.35
N THR A 777 -13.50 -19.92 16.02
CA THR A 777 -12.15 -20.44 15.80
C THR A 777 -12.14 -21.82 15.16
N ALA A 778 -13.31 -22.34 14.76
CA ALA A 778 -13.44 -23.69 14.21
C ALA A 778 -13.47 -23.60 12.67
N PRO A 779 -12.61 -24.35 11.95
CA PRO A 779 -12.66 -24.37 10.49
C PRO A 779 -13.90 -25.10 9.96
N PRO A 780 -14.29 -24.81 8.70
CA PRO A 780 -15.34 -25.56 8.04
C PRO A 780 -14.97 -27.04 7.89
N THR A 781 -15.99 -27.89 7.82
CA THR A 781 -15.85 -29.36 7.73
C THR A 781 -16.24 -29.83 6.34
N CYS A 782 -15.51 -30.83 5.83
CA CYS A 782 -15.83 -31.52 4.59
C CYS A 782 -15.83 -33.03 4.81
N SER A 783 -16.93 -33.68 4.42
CA SER A 783 -17.08 -35.13 4.47
C SER A 783 -17.37 -35.65 3.08
N ILE A 784 -16.52 -36.55 2.57
CA ILE A 784 -16.74 -37.24 1.30
C ILE A 784 -17.89 -38.22 1.48
N THR A 785 -18.95 -38.07 0.68
CA THR A 785 -20.15 -38.90 0.78
C THR A 785 -20.20 -40.01 -0.26
N LEU A 786 -19.69 -39.77 -1.47
CA LEU A 786 -19.68 -40.76 -2.55
C LEU A 786 -18.45 -40.56 -3.42
N VAL A 787 -17.76 -41.64 -3.79
CA VAL A 787 -16.70 -41.61 -4.81
C VAL A 787 -17.07 -42.66 -5.86
N GLN A 788 -17.17 -42.24 -7.11
CA GLN A 788 -17.40 -43.11 -8.26
C GLN A 788 -16.27 -42.90 -9.26
N SER A 789 -15.59 -43.98 -9.63
CA SER A 789 -14.44 -43.86 -10.50
C SER A 789 -14.30 -45.03 -11.45
N PHE A 790 -13.85 -44.69 -12.66
CA PHE A 790 -13.54 -45.60 -13.73
C PHE A 790 -12.23 -45.14 -14.36
N CYS A 791 -11.10 -45.68 -13.91
CA CYS A 791 -9.77 -45.21 -14.30
C CYS A 791 -9.06 -46.26 -15.14
N THR A 792 -8.61 -45.86 -16.33
CA THR A 792 -7.76 -46.63 -17.24
C THR A 792 -6.35 -46.01 -17.28
N SER A 793 -5.39 -46.64 -17.97
CA SER A 793 -4.05 -46.08 -18.15
C SER A 793 -4.02 -44.84 -19.07
N VAL A 794 -5.13 -44.52 -19.72
CA VAL A 794 -5.26 -43.39 -20.66
C VAL A 794 -6.22 -42.36 -20.08
N CYS A 795 -5.72 -41.15 -19.78
CA CYS A 795 -6.49 -40.08 -19.15
C CYS A 795 -7.62 -39.47 -20.00
N ALA A 796 -7.78 -39.85 -21.27
CA ALA A 796 -8.94 -39.45 -22.06
C ALA A 796 -10.14 -40.41 -21.89
N GLU A 797 -9.90 -41.63 -21.43
CA GLU A 797 -10.89 -42.70 -21.30
C GLU A 797 -11.31 -42.95 -19.85
N SER A 798 -10.69 -42.22 -18.92
CA SER A 798 -11.02 -42.30 -17.51
C SER A 798 -12.15 -41.33 -17.16
N LYS A 799 -12.95 -41.68 -16.14
CA LYS A 799 -13.96 -40.79 -15.57
C LYS A 799 -14.00 -41.00 -14.07
N TRP A 800 -13.71 -39.95 -13.32
CA TRP A 800 -13.78 -39.96 -11.87
C TRP A 800 -14.68 -38.84 -11.39
N SER A 801 -15.56 -39.17 -10.44
CA SER A 801 -16.40 -38.21 -9.74
C SER A 801 -16.42 -38.47 -8.23
N ALA A 802 -16.55 -37.40 -7.46
CA ALA A 802 -16.71 -37.48 -6.01
C ALA A 802 -17.77 -36.46 -5.57
N SER A 803 -18.59 -36.84 -4.59
CA SER A 803 -19.53 -35.95 -3.92
C SER A 803 -19.09 -35.73 -2.47
N LEU A 804 -19.12 -34.48 -2.03
CA LEU A 804 -18.77 -34.05 -0.68
C LEU A 804 -19.93 -33.26 -0.08
N ALA A 805 -20.14 -33.42 1.22
CA ALA A 805 -20.96 -32.53 2.03
C ALA A 805 -20.05 -31.60 2.82
N ILE A 806 -20.32 -30.32 2.77
CA ILE A 806 -19.51 -29.27 3.38
C ILE A 806 -20.38 -28.46 4.32
N SER A 807 -19.93 -28.26 5.56
CA SER A 807 -20.68 -27.50 6.56
C SER A 807 -19.75 -26.73 7.48
N ASP A 808 -20.19 -25.57 7.94
CA ASP A 808 -19.57 -24.89 9.05
C ASP A 808 -20.30 -25.24 10.36
N ARG A 809 -19.54 -25.65 11.38
CA ARG A 809 -20.05 -25.90 12.75
C ARG A 809 -19.98 -24.64 13.60
N GLY A 810 -19.19 -23.67 13.16
CA GLY A 810 -19.08 -22.34 13.72
C GLY A 810 -20.35 -21.52 13.55
N ARG A 811 -20.38 -20.34 14.18
CA ARG A 811 -21.50 -19.40 14.06
C ARG A 811 -21.37 -18.50 12.84
N SER A 812 -20.23 -18.54 12.13
CA SER A 812 -19.92 -17.62 11.04
C SER A 812 -20.45 -18.07 9.67
N GLY A 813 -20.71 -19.36 9.48
CA GLY A 813 -21.25 -19.93 8.24
C GLY A 813 -20.21 -20.02 7.12
N LEU A 814 -20.50 -20.76 6.03
CA LEU A 814 -19.58 -20.87 4.89
C LEU A 814 -19.49 -19.57 4.09
N ALA A 815 -18.26 -19.14 3.78
CA ALA A 815 -17.97 -17.93 3.02
C ALA A 815 -17.49 -18.21 1.59
N PHE A 816 -16.40 -18.95 1.42
CA PHE A 816 -15.78 -19.15 0.11
C PHE A 816 -15.43 -20.61 -0.17
N ILE A 817 -15.34 -20.96 -1.46
CA ILE A 817 -14.81 -22.23 -1.95
C ILE A 817 -13.94 -22.02 -3.20
N GLN A 818 -12.83 -22.75 -3.30
CA GLN A 818 -11.91 -22.69 -4.45
C GLN A 818 -11.30 -24.07 -4.75
N LEU A 819 -11.08 -24.40 -6.03
CA LEU A 819 -10.29 -25.55 -6.45
C LEU A 819 -8.81 -25.13 -6.60
N ARG A 820 -7.95 -25.60 -5.71
CA ARG A 820 -6.51 -25.27 -5.71
C ARG A 820 -5.72 -26.17 -6.66
N SER A 821 -5.99 -27.47 -6.64
CA SER A 821 -5.30 -28.46 -7.47
C SER A 821 -6.27 -29.54 -7.96
N GLY A 822 -6.03 -30.03 -9.17
CA GLY A 822 -6.85 -31.06 -9.82
C GLY A 822 -7.22 -30.69 -11.26
N ASN A 823 -7.38 -31.71 -12.12
CA ASN A 823 -7.70 -31.55 -13.55
C ASN A 823 -9.21 -31.72 -13.80
N GLY A 824 -10.05 -31.28 -12.87
CA GLY A 824 -11.49 -31.51 -12.89
C GLY A 824 -12.31 -30.24 -12.71
N ILE A 825 -13.62 -30.41 -12.79
CA ILE A 825 -14.63 -29.36 -12.59
C ILE A 825 -15.32 -29.63 -11.26
N VAL A 826 -15.45 -28.60 -10.43
CA VAL A 826 -16.19 -28.61 -9.17
C VAL A 826 -17.56 -28.01 -9.42
N THR A 827 -18.60 -28.63 -8.89
CA THR A 827 -19.99 -28.19 -9.06
C THR A 827 -20.69 -28.13 -7.72
N LEU A 828 -21.32 -27.00 -7.40
CA LEU A 828 -22.00 -26.74 -6.13
C LEU A 828 -23.51 -27.00 -6.26
N TYR A 829 -24.11 -27.58 -5.22
CA TYR A 829 -25.53 -27.89 -5.13
C TYR A 829 -26.11 -27.52 -3.75
N HIS A 830 -27.31 -26.91 -3.71
CA HIS A 830 -28.03 -26.65 -2.45
C HIS A 830 -28.67 -27.90 -1.82
N LYS A 831 -28.82 -28.99 -2.59
CA LYS A 831 -29.40 -30.26 -2.17
C LYS A 831 -28.50 -31.40 -2.65
N PRO A 832 -28.50 -32.57 -1.97
CA PRO A 832 -27.69 -33.69 -2.42
C PRO A 832 -28.06 -34.07 -3.86
N PRO A 833 -27.07 -34.34 -4.74
CA PRO A 833 -27.35 -34.81 -6.09
C PRO A 833 -28.13 -36.12 -6.00
N LEU A 834 -29.34 -36.15 -6.58
CA LEU A 834 -30.15 -37.36 -6.66
C LEU A 834 -29.39 -38.39 -7.50
N THR A 835 -29.11 -39.56 -6.92
CA THR A 835 -28.65 -40.74 -7.65
C THR A 835 -29.63 -41.06 -8.76
N GLU A 836 -29.13 -41.27 -9.97
CA GLU A 836 -29.89 -41.46 -11.22
C GLU A 836 -31.16 -42.31 -11.06
N GLU A 837 -32.32 -41.67 -11.29
CA GLU A 837 -33.46 -42.17 -12.09
C GLU A 837 -34.68 -41.23 -11.92
N ALA A 838 -34.80 -40.21 -12.78
CA ALA A 838 -36.11 -39.62 -13.13
C ALA A 838 -36.01 -38.80 -14.43
N PRO A 839 -36.92 -38.99 -15.42
CA PRO A 839 -36.81 -38.37 -16.73
C PRO A 839 -37.39 -36.96 -16.77
N HIS A 840 -36.72 -36.12 -17.57
CA HIS A 840 -37.17 -34.89 -18.24
C HIS A 840 -38.52 -34.30 -17.83
N THR A 841 -38.48 -33.22 -17.04
CA THR A 841 -39.28 -31.99 -17.22
C THR A 841 -38.83 -30.96 -16.16
N HIS A 842 -38.71 -29.68 -16.56
CA HIS A 842 -38.26 -28.50 -15.79
C HIS A 842 -36.77 -28.07 -15.95
N HIS A 843 -36.38 -27.67 -17.16
CA HIS A 843 -35.06 -27.08 -17.43
C HIS A 843 -34.91 -25.58 -17.06
N HIS A 844 -35.96 -24.84 -16.71
CA HIS A 844 -35.85 -23.40 -16.42
C HIS A 844 -35.69 -22.99 -14.95
N HIS A 845 -35.86 -23.90 -13.97
CA HIS A 845 -35.68 -23.60 -12.54
C HIS A 845 -34.36 -24.12 -11.92
N LEU A 846 -33.59 -24.93 -12.63
CA LEU A 846 -32.36 -25.56 -12.12
C LEU A 846 -31.09 -24.72 -12.29
N GLN A 847 -31.07 -23.73 -13.20
CA GLN A 847 -29.90 -22.88 -13.44
C GLN A 847 -29.58 -21.93 -12.26
N HIS A 848 -30.56 -21.58 -11.42
CA HIS A 848 -30.32 -20.77 -10.22
C HIS A 848 -29.70 -21.56 -9.05
N MET A 849 -29.60 -22.90 -9.13
CA MET A 849 -29.17 -23.76 -8.01
C MET A 849 -27.81 -24.46 -8.21
N MET A 850 -27.07 -24.11 -9.28
CA MET A 850 -25.84 -24.83 -9.64
C MET A 850 -24.75 -23.86 -10.11
N LYS A 851 -23.54 -23.97 -9.54
CA LYS A 851 -22.36 -23.18 -9.91
C LYS A 851 -21.18 -24.10 -10.19
N THR A 852 -20.45 -23.86 -11.27
CA THR A 852 -19.23 -24.62 -11.63
C THR A 852 -17.96 -23.78 -11.40
N LEU A 853 -16.90 -24.44 -10.94
CA LEU A 853 -15.57 -23.88 -10.68
C LEU A 853 -14.50 -24.75 -11.32
N ARG A 854 -13.45 -24.13 -11.84
CA ARG A 854 -12.28 -24.74 -12.46
C ARG A 854 -11.01 -24.28 -11.77
N ILE A 855 -9.91 -25.00 -12.02
CA ILE A 855 -8.59 -24.61 -11.52
C ILE A 855 -8.20 -23.26 -12.13
N GLY A 856 -7.75 -22.33 -11.28
CA GLY A 856 -7.44 -20.95 -11.67
C GLY A 856 -8.59 -19.95 -11.53
N ASP A 857 -9.83 -20.41 -11.25
CA ASP A 857 -10.92 -19.50 -10.92
C ASP A 857 -10.69 -18.81 -9.55
N PRO A 858 -11.12 -17.55 -9.38
CA PRO A 858 -11.07 -16.87 -8.09
C PRO A 858 -11.99 -17.56 -7.06
N PRO A 859 -11.71 -17.39 -5.74
CA PRO A 859 -12.56 -17.95 -4.69
C PRO A 859 -14.03 -17.54 -4.87
N PHE A 860 -14.93 -18.52 -4.91
CA PHE A 860 -16.34 -18.28 -5.13
C PHE A 860 -17.05 -17.96 -3.82
N ASN A 861 -17.76 -16.82 -3.77
CA ASN A 861 -18.53 -16.39 -2.61
C ASN A 861 -19.82 -17.20 -2.44
N VAL A 862 -19.79 -18.17 -1.53
CA VAL A 862 -20.94 -19.02 -1.17
C VAL A 862 -21.93 -18.23 -0.30
N SER A 863 -21.45 -17.30 0.52
CA SER A 863 -22.30 -16.58 1.47
C SER A 863 -23.32 -15.62 0.84
N GLU A 864 -23.00 -15.08 -0.34
CA GLU A 864 -23.91 -14.28 -1.17
C GLU A 864 -24.83 -15.15 -2.02
N TRP A 865 -24.40 -16.37 -2.35
CA TRP A 865 -25.16 -17.33 -3.15
C TRP A 865 -26.30 -18.01 -2.37
N VAL A 866 -26.13 -18.20 -1.05
CA VAL A 866 -27.13 -18.82 -0.17
C VAL A 866 -28.10 -17.76 0.39
N LEU A 867 -29.35 -17.77 -0.07
CA LEU A 867 -30.37 -16.78 0.27
C LEU A 867 -30.95 -17.00 1.69
N GLY A 868 -30.51 -16.21 2.67
CA GLY A 868 -31.13 -16.10 4.01
C GLY A 868 -30.37 -16.78 5.16
N GLN A 869 -30.45 -16.20 6.36
CA GLN A 869 -29.68 -16.64 7.55
C GLN A 869 -29.90 -18.11 7.95
N SER A 870 -31.10 -18.67 7.72
CA SER A 870 -31.40 -20.08 8.04
C SER A 870 -30.81 -21.09 7.06
N GLU A 871 -30.44 -20.65 5.86
CA GLU A 871 -29.82 -21.53 4.85
C GLU A 871 -28.29 -21.53 4.95
N LYS A 872 -27.67 -20.48 5.51
CA LYS A 872 -26.21 -20.38 5.72
C LYS A 872 -25.61 -21.45 6.65
N GLN A 873 -26.44 -22.09 7.47
CA GLN A 873 -26.03 -23.16 8.39
C GLN A 873 -26.29 -24.58 7.84
N ARG A 874 -26.86 -24.73 6.65
CA ARG A 874 -27.10 -26.06 6.05
C ARG A 874 -25.87 -26.57 5.30
N PRO A 875 -25.62 -27.89 5.28
CA PRO A 875 -24.51 -28.45 4.51
C PRO A 875 -24.71 -28.23 3.01
N LEU A 876 -23.69 -27.67 2.36
CA LEU A 876 -23.59 -27.51 0.92
C LEU A 876 -23.07 -28.81 0.29
N TRP A 877 -23.59 -29.18 -0.88
CA TRP A 877 -23.14 -30.38 -1.58
C TRP A 877 -22.23 -30.01 -2.74
N VAL A 878 -21.12 -30.70 -2.89
CA VAL A 878 -20.10 -30.41 -3.89
C VAL A 878 -19.77 -31.67 -4.68
N GLY A 879 -19.96 -31.61 -6.00
CA GLY A 879 -19.55 -32.64 -6.94
C GLY A 879 -18.26 -32.27 -7.65
N TYR A 880 -17.23 -33.09 -7.55
CA TYR A 880 -16.01 -32.98 -8.36
C TYR A 880 -16.08 -34.01 -9.50
N THR A 881 -15.75 -33.62 -10.72
CA THR A 881 -15.66 -34.52 -11.88
C THR A 881 -14.40 -34.26 -12.68
N SER A 882 -13.62 -35.29 -12.99
CA SER A 882 -12.43 -35.19 -13.85
C SER A 882 -12.38 -36.31 -14.90
N SER A 883 -11.86 -35.98 -16.08
CA SER A 883 -11.55 -36.94 -17.15
C SER A 883 -10.26 -37.71 -16.90
N CYS A 884 -9.39 -37.24 -16.01
CA CYS A 884 -8.12 -37.88 -15.70
C CYS A 884 -8.10 -38.25 -14.22
N CYS A 885 -7.71 -39.48 -13.91
CA CYS A 885 -7.57 -39.91 -12.52
C CYS A 885 -6.27 -39.35 -11.94
N SER A 886 -6.28 -38.05 -11.61
CA SER A 886 -5.21 -37.45 -10.82
C SER A 886 -5.19 -38.09 -9.43
N PRO A 887 -4.01 -38.22 -8.79
CA PRO A 887 -3.88 -38.91 -7.51
C PRO A 887 -4.67 -38.23 -6.38
N HIS A 888 -4.95 -36.94 -6.49
CA HIS A 888 -5.76 -36.15 -5.57
C HIS A 888 -6.28 -34.87 -6.26
N ALA A 889 -7.33 -34.27 -5.69
CA ALA A 889 -7.76 -32.90 -5.94
C ALA A 889 -7.89 -32.17 -4.59
N GLU A 890 -7.54 -30.88 -4.53
CA GLU A 890 -7.55 -30.07 -3.31
C GLU A 890 -8.56 -28.93 -3.42
N LEU A 891 -9.54 -28.96 -2.54
CA LEU A 891 -10.53 -27.90 -2.35
C LEU A 891 -10.14 -27.06 -1.12
N LEU A 892 -10.18 -25.74 -1.25
CA LEU A 892 -10.05 -24.81 -0.14
C LEU A 892 -11.43 -24.28 0.22
N LEU A 893 -11.73 -24.29 1.52
CA LEU A 893 -13.00 -23.84 2.08
C LEU A 893 -12.75 -22.80 3.16
N TRP A 894 -13.56 -21.75 3.17
CA TRP A 894 -13.49 -20.70 4.19
C TRP A 894 -14.84 -20.46 4.83
N ASP A 895 -14.85 -20.19 6.12
CA ASP A 895 -16.02 -19.68 6.84
C ASP A 895 -16.05 -18.14 6.87
N GLY A 896 -17.12 -17.58 7.44
CA GLY A 896 -17.32 -16.14 7.59
C GLY A 896 -16.30 -15.48 8.52
N ALA A 897 -15.75 -16.23 9.47
CA ALA A 897 -14.70 -15.78 10.39
C ALA A 897 -13.30 -15.84 9.77
N GLY A 898 -13.13 -16.48 8.61
CA GLY A 898 -11.85 -16.64 7.92
C GLY A 898 -11.07 -17.90 8.29
N ASN A 899 -11.65 -18.83 9.05
CA ASN A 899 -11.04 -20.13 9.26
C ASN A 899 -11.08 -20.93 7.94
N MET A 900 -9.98 -21.61 7.63
CA MET A 900 -9.80 -22.29 6.35
C MET A 900 -9.58 -23.80 6.54
N LYS A 901 -10.24 -24.60 5.71
CA LYS A 901 -10.07 -26.05 5.63
C LYS A 901 -9.62 -26.46 4.23
N ARG A 902 -8.56 -27.26 4.19
CA ARG A 902 -8.12 -27.99 3.01
C ARG A 902 -8.84 -29.34 2.96
N CYS A 903 -9.46 -29.63 1.82
CA CYS A 903 -10.25 -30.82 1.59
C CYS A 903 -9.66 -31.59 0.43
N PHE A 904 -8.99 -32.69 0.77
CA PHE A 904 -8.42 -33.60 -0.21
C PHE A 904 -9.48 -34.57 -0.70
N VAL A 905 -9.65 -34.62 -2.00
CA VAL A 905 -10.54 -35.54 -2.70
C VAL A 905 -9.65 -36.57 -3.39
N GLU A 906 -9.70 -37.80 -2.91
CA GLU A 906 -8.91 -38.91 -3.45
C GLU A 906 -9.81 -39.97 -4.08
N HIS A 907 -9.25 -40.68 -5.05
CA HIS A 907 -9.93 -41.79 -5.73
C HIS A 907 -10.13 -43.02 -4.81
N ARG A 908 -9.31 -43.21 -3.77
CA ARG A 908 -9.39 -44.38 -2.86
C ARG A 908 -9.93 -43.96 -1.49
N GLN A 909 -11.00 -44.60 -1.02
CA GLN A 909 -11.48 -44.43 0.36
C GLN A 909 -10.52 -45.06 1.36
N GLN A 910 -10.15 -44.31 2.41
CA GLN A 910 -9.69 -44.90 3.68
C GLN A 910 -10.83 -45.71 4.30
N SER A 911 -10.73 -47.03 4.22
CA SER A 911 -11.43 -47.95 5.11
C SER A 911 -10.51 -48.28 6.29
N GLN A 912 -11.10 -48.48 7.47
CA GLN A 912 -10.44 -48.74 8.75
C GLN A 912 -9.33 -49.82 8.70
N PRO A 913 -8.32 -49.76 9.59
CA PRO A 913 -7.17 -50.65 9.55
C PRO A 913 -7.58 -52.03 10.08
N ASP A 914 -7.46 -53.06 9.24
CA ASP A 914 -7.47 -54.44 9.70
C ASP A 914 -6.01 -54.96 9.76
N ASP A 915 -5.67 -55.57 10.88
CA ASP A 915 -4.34 -56.06 11.23
C ASP A 915 -3.92 -57.21 10.29
N SER A 916 -3.00 -56.98 9.36
CA SER A 916 -2.00 -58.00 9.00
C SER A 916 -0.89 -57.49 8.06
N ILE A 917 0.33 -57.48 8.62
CA ILE A 917 1.62 -57.83 7.99
C ILE A 917 2.08 -56.99 6.80
N ASP A 918 3.07 -56.16 7.11
CA ASP A 918 4.01 -55.49 6.23
C ASP A 918 4.80 -56.48 5.35
N MET A 919 4.83 -56.23 4.04
CA MET A 919 5.87 -56.72 3.14
C MET A 919 6.16 -55.70 2.03
N SER A 920 7.41 -55.26 2.04
CA SER A 920 8.21 -54.71 0.93
C SER A 920 8.10 -53.21 0.63
N ALA A 921 8.92 -52.47 1.36
CA ALA A 921 9.89 -51.57 0.76
C ALA A 921 10.52 -52.18 -0.51
N ILE A 922 10.30 -51.54 -1.67
CA ILE A 922 11.20 -51.43 -2.83
C ILE A 922 10.67 -50.23 -3.65
N CYS A 923 11.32 -49.08 -3.51
CA CYS A 923 11.68 -48.14 -4.60
C CYS A 923 12.25 -46.86 -3.96
N LEU A 924 13.42 -47.01 -3.36
CA LEU A 924 14.30 -45.91 -2.99
C LEU A 924 15.57 -46.04 -3.83
N GLU A 925 15.47 -45.81 -5.14
CA GLU A 925 16.61 -45.54 -6.03
C GLU A 925 16.10 -45.10 -7.41
N CYS A 926 15.79 -43.81 -7.55
CA CYS A 926 15.81 -43.07 -8.81
C CYS A 926 15.75 -41.56 -8.52
N ARG A 927 16.75 -41.04 -7.79
CA ARG A 927 17.05 -39.60 -7.75
C ARG A 927 18.55 -39.40 -7.89
N ARG A 928 19.02 -39.52 -9.12
CA ARG A 928 20.22 -38.87 -9.67
C ARG A 928 20.17 -39.02 -11.19
N GLY A 929 19.77 -37.95 -11.86
CA GLY A 929 19.66 -37.89 -13.32
C GLY A 929 18.98 -36.60 -13.74
N LEU A 930 19.80 -35.62 -14.08
CA LEU A 930 19.54 -34.42 -14.89
C LEU A 930 18.11 -34.19 -15.39
N SER A 931 17.57 -33.03 -15.04
CA SER A 931 16.46 -32.38 -15.73
C SER A 931 16.83 -32.17 -17.21
N LEU A 932 16.21 -32.94 -18.10
CA LEU A 932 16.00 -32.56 -19.50
C LEU A 932 14.50 -32.31 -19.65
N VAL A 933 14.14 -31.04 -19.81
CA VAL A 933 12.82 -30.60 -20.25
C VAL A 933 12.62 -31.12 -21.69
N PRO A 934 11.44 -31.66 -22.07
CA PRO A 934 11.17 -31.87 -23.48
C PRO A 934 11.04 -30.47 -24.12
N MET A 935 12.02 -30.09 -24.95
CA MET A 935 11.79 -29.02 -25.92
C MET A 935 10.79 -29.59 -26.94
N GLU A 936 9.59 -29.04 -26.99
CA GLU A 936 8.77 -29.13 -28.21
C GLU A 936 9.55 -28.40 -29.31
N LEU A 937 9.91 -29.16 -30.35
CA LEU A 937 10.53 -28.65 -31.57
C LEU A 937 9.46 -28.68 -32.65
N ASP A 938 9.11 -27.53 -33.20
CA ASP A 938 8.30 -27.45 -34.41
C ASP A 938 9.16 -27.83 -35.62
N VAL A 939 8.67 -28.73 -36.46
CA VAL A 939 9.44 -29.32 -37.57
C VAL A 939 8.62 -29.24 -38.86
N LEU A 940 9.19 -28.60 -39.88
CA LEU A 940 8.63 -28.48 -41.22
C LEU A 940 9.03 -29.69 -42.07
N ILE A 941 8.04 -30.30 -42.73
CA ILE A 941 8.22 -31.49 -43.57
C ILE A 941 8.04 -31.08 -45.03
N TYR A 942 9.11 -31.19 -45.82
CA TYR A 942 9.08 -31.06 -47.26
C TYR A 942 9.05 -32.44 -47.93
N PRO A 943 8.68 -32.57 -49.23
CA PRO A 943 8.53 -33.87 -49.89
C PRO A 943 9.76 -34.78 -49.81
N ASP A 944 10.96 -34.21 -49.68
CA ASP A 944 12.22 -34.95 -49.69
C ASP A 944 13.08 -34.80 -48.41
N GLU A 945 12.76 -33.92 -47.45
CA GLU A 945 13.49 -33.77 -46.16
C GLU A 945 12.65 -33.13 -45.04
N VAL A 946 13.06 -33.37 -43.79
CA VAL A 946 12.43 -32.87 -42.54
C VAL A 946 13.40 -31.91 -41.82
N ARG A 947 12.98 -30.67 -41.50
CA ARG A 947 13.81 -29.62 -40.87
C ARG A 947 13.11 -28.93 -39.69
N VAL A 948 13.86 -28.54 -38.67
CA VAL A 948 13.35 -27.83 -37.47
C VAL A 948 13.09 -26.36 -37.83
N ALA A 949 11.91 -25.84 -37.50
CA ALA A 949 11.46 -24.49 -37.85
C ALA A 949 12.21 -23.42 -37.05
N THR A 950 12.66 -22.36 -37.73
CA THR A 950 13.24 -21.17 -37.07
C THR A 950 12.16 -20.11 -36.78
N PRO A 951 12.40 -19.15 -35.87
CA PRO A 951 11.43 -18.08 -35.57
C PRO A 951 11.08 -17.19 -36.76
N GLU A 952 11.94 -17.14 -37.79
CA GLU A 952 11.69 -16.44 -39.04
C GLU A 952 10.80 -17.27 -39.99
N ASP A 953 10.96 -18.60 -40.01
CA ASP A 953 10.11 -19.52 -40.79
C ASP A 953 8.66 -19.57 -40.27
N LEU A 954 8.46 -19.52 -38.95
CA LEU A 954 7.14 -19.45 -38.33
C LEU A 954 6.42 -18.14 -38.67
N ARG A 955 7.19 -17.05 -38.82
CA ARG A 955 6.68 -15.72 -39.16
C ARG A 955 6.30 -15.62 -40.63
N GLU A 956 7.05 -16.26 -41.53
CA GLU A 956 6.65 -16.41 -42.94
C GLU A 956 5.43 -17.33 -43.11
N TRP A 957 5.30 -18.41 -42.32
CA TRP A 957 4.12 -19.27 -42.34
C TRP A 957 2.85 -18.56 -41.85
N GLU A 958 2.94 -17.74 -40.81
CA GLU A 958 1.83 -16.87 -40.37
C GLU A 958 1.44 -15.83 -41.43
N LEU A 959 2.41 -15.31 -42.19
CA LEU A 959 2.18 -14.39 -43.31
C LEU A 959 1.56 -15.08 -44.54
N GLU A 960 1.99 -16.31 -44.88
CA GLU A 960 1.40 -17.11 -45.97
C GLU A 960 0.01 -17.65 -45.63
N THR A 961 -0.24 -18.01 -44.37
CA THR A 961 -1.57 -18.45 -43.92
C THR A 961 -2.55 -17.27 -43.87
N ALA A 962 -2.07 -16.06 -43.57
CA ALA A 962 -2.85 -14.84 -43.67
C ALA A 962 -3.16 -14.42 -45.12
N SER A 963 -2.35 -14.85 -46.12
CA SER A 963 -2.58 -14.51 -47.53
C SER A 963 -3.55 -15.44 -48.28
N GLN A 964 -4.15 -16.45 -47.62
CA GLN A 964 -5.09 -17.39 -48.25
C GLN A 964 -6.55 -17.25 -47.77
N VAL A 965 -6.91 -16.13 -47.13
CA VAL A 965 -8.31 -15.79 -46.83
C VAL A 965 -8.75 -14.63 -47.73
N SER A 966 -9.38 -14.96 -48.84
CA SER A 966 -10.03 -13.98 -49.72
C SER A 966 -11.28 -13.41 -49.05
N ILE A 967 -11.16 -12.22 -48.46
CA ILE A 967 -12.29 -11.43 -47.96
C ILE A 967 -12.71 -10.44 -49.08
N PRO A 968 -14.00 -10.29 -49.41
CA PRO A 968 -14.44 -9.31 -50.39
C PRO A 968 -14.12 -7.89 -49.90
N THR A 969 -13.77 -7.01 -50.83
CA THR A 969 -13.30 -5.63 -50.64
C THR A 969 -14.24 -4.79 -49.75
N VAL A 970 -13.96 -4.75 -48.44
CA VAL A 970 -14.63 -3.85 -47.48
C VAL A 970 -14.00 -2.46 -47.58
N ARG A 971 -14.83 -1.42 -47.66
CA ARG A 971 -14.39 -0.01 -47.66
C ARG A 971 -14.54 0.57 -46.26
N LEU A 972 -13.61 1.43 -45.85
CA LEU A 972 -13.60 2.07 -44.54
C LEU A 972 -14.19 3.47 -44.62
N PHE A 973 -15.12 3.78 -43.73
CA PHE A 973 -15.70 5.10 -43.59
C PHE A 973 -15.56 5.59 -42.15
N VAL A 974 -15.45 6.90 -41.97
CA VAL A 974 -15.47 7.56 -40.66
C VAL A 974 -16.75 8.39 -40.53
N ALA A 975 -17.39 8.33 -39.37
CA ALA A 975 -18.54 9.17 -39.05
C ALA A 975 -18.11 10.63 -38.81
N LEU A 976 -18.73 11.57 -39.50
CA LEU A 976 -18.46 13.00 -39.34
C LEU A 976 -19.37 13.65 -38.30
N TYR A 977 -20.58 13.11 -38.12
CA TYR A 977 -21.64 13.64 -37.26
C TYR A 977 -22.30 12.51 -36.46
N PRO A 978 -22.90 12.77 -35.28
CA PRO A 978 -23.64 11.75 -34.55
C PRO A 978 -24.96 11.43 -35.27
N TYR A 979 -25.33 10.15 -35.32
CA TYR A 979 -26.57 9.70 -35.92
C TYR A 979 -27.33 8.75 -34.99
N ASN A 980 -28.53 9.16 -34.58
CA ASN A 980 -29.46 8.35 -33.81
C ASN A 980 -30.75 8.13 -34.64
N PRO A 981 -30.95 6.94 -35.23
CA PRO A 981 -32.10 6.64 -36.08
C PRO A 981 -33.45 6.91 -35.43
N ALA A 982 -33.58 6.68 -34.11
CA ALA A 982 -34.85 6.84 -33.39
C ALA A 982 -35.32 8.31 -33.30
N ALA A 983 -34.41 9.27 -33.45
CA ALA A 983 -34.70 10.70 -33.35
C ALA A 983 -34.53 11.45 -34.68
N MET A 984 -33.70 10.93 -35.59
CA MET A 984 -33.25 11.64 -36.79
C MET A 984 -33.65 10.97 -38.11
N SER A 985 -34.14 9.72 -38.09
CA SER A 985 -34.59 9.06 -39.33
C SER A 985 -35.86 9.73 -39.86
N PRO A 986 -35.89 10.14 -41.15
CA PRO A 986 -37.11 10.63 -41.80
C PRO A 986 -38.20 9.57 -41.94
N ASN A 987 -37.86 8.28 -41.78
CA ASN A 987 -38.76 7.15 -41.91
C ASN A 987 -38.81 6.33 -40.60
N TYR A 988 -39.69 6.71 -39.69
CA TYR A 988 -39.84 6.09 -38.37
C TYR A 988 -40.09 4.57 -38.40
N GLU A 989 -40.66 4.03 -39.48
CA GLU A 989 -40.90 2.59 -39.62
C GLU A 989 -39.63 1.79 -40.00
N ALA A 990 -38.61 2.46 -40.58
CA ALA A 990 -37.34 1.84 -41.00
C ALA A 990 -36.16 2.13 -40.05
N ALA A 991 -36.37 2.96 -39.01
CA ALA A 991 -35.32 3.36 -38.06
C ALA A 991 -34.66 2.18 -37.31
N ALA A 992 -35.34 1.03 -37.20
CA ALA A 992 -34.80 -0.18 -36.58
C ALA A 992 -33.76 -0.91 -37.46
N GLU A 993 -33.69 -0.58 -38.76
CA GLU A 993 -32.77 -1.18 -39.72
C GLU A 993 -31.55 -0.27 -40.02
N GLU A 994 -31.52 0.94 -39.45
CA GLU A 994 -30.44 1.92 -39.59
C GLU A 994 -29.41 1.80 -38.45
N LEU A 995 -28.14 2.06 -38.76
CA LEU A 995 -27.03 1.90 -37.82
C LEU A 995 -26.80 3.19 -37.01
N PRO A 996 -26.84 3.18 -35.67
CA PRO A 996 -26.45 4.32 -34.84
C PRO A 996 -24.92 4.44 -34.72
N PHE A 997 -24.40 5.68 -34.76
CA PHE A 997 -22.97 5.95 -34.65
C PHE A 997 -22.66 7.38 -34.14
N VAL A 998 -21.45 7.60 -33.64
CA VAL A 998 -20.98 8.92 -33.14
C VAL A 998 -19.76 9.42 -33.94
N PRO A 999 -19.43 10.74 -33.93
CA PRO A 999 -18.33 11.30 -34.71
C PRO A 999 -16.99 10.63 -34.41
N GLY A 1000 -16.19 10.38 -35.46
CA GLY A 1000 -14.91 9.68 -35.38
C GLY A 1000 -15.03 8.15 -35.40
N GLN A 1001 -16.22 7.58 -35.30
CA GLN A 1001 -16.40 6.13 -35.32
C GLN A 1001 -16.09 5.54 -36.71
N ILE A 1002 -15.34 4.44 -36.74
CA ILE A 1002 -15.05 3.71 -37.97
C ILE A 1002 -16.20 2.75 -38.30
N ILE A 1003 -16.63 2.79 -39.55
CA ILE A 1003 -17.72 1.99 -40.10
C ILE A 1003 -17.19 1.20 -41.29
N LYS A 1004 -17.39 -0.12 -41.26
CA LYS A 1004 -17.14 -1.01 -42.40
C LYS A 1004 -18.29 -0.90 -43.37
N VAL A 1005 -18.06 -0.46 -44.60
CA VAL A 1005 -19.10 -0.35 -45.63
C VAL A 1005 -18.93 -1.45 -46.67
N PHE A 1006 -20.05 -2.11 -46.99
CA PHE A 1006 -20.14 -3.18 -47.96
C PHE A 1006 -20.95 -2.71 -49.17
N GLY A 1007 -20.31 -2.63 -50.34
CA GLY A 1007 -20.95 -2.22 -51.59
C GLY A 1007 -21.00 -0.71 -51.82
N ASP A 1008 -21.75 -0.31 -52.84
CA ASP A 1008 -21.94 1.10 -53.23
C ASP A 1008 -23.23 1.67 -52.63
N LYS A 1009 -23.31 3.00 -52.67
CA LYS A 1009 -24.50 3.77 -52.27
C LYS A 1009 -25.71 3.34 -53.09
N ASP A 1010 -26.83 3.07 -52.43
CA ASP A 1010 -28.09 2.73 -53.10
C ASP A 1010 -28.77 3.97 -53.73
N SER A 1011 -29.93 3.75 -54.38
CA SER A 1011 -30.69 4.83 -55.04
C SER A 1011 -31.24 5.87 -54.08
N ASP A 1012 -31.37 5.54 -52.80
CA ASP A 1012 -32.02 6.38 -51.76
C ASP A 1012 -30.99 7.12 -50.90
N GLY A 1013 -29.72 6.75 -51.02
CA GLY A 1013 -28.61 7.53 -50.54
C GLY A 1013 -27.84 6.91 -49.38
N PHE A 1014 -28.05 5.63 -49.11
CA PHE A 1014 -27.52 4.90 -47.96
C PHE A 1014 -26.48 3.87 -48.37
N TYR A 1015 -25.57 3.59 -47.44
CA TYR A 1015 -24.62 2.49 -47.48
C TYR A 1015 -25.08 1.37 -46.55
N HIS A 1016 -24.67 0.13 -46.84
CA HIS A 1016 -24.80 -0.96 -45.87
C HIS A 1016 -23.51 -1.05 -45.05
N GLY A 1017 -23.58 -0.89 -43.73
CA GLY A 1017 -22.40 -0.82 -42.89
C GLY A 1017 -22.47 -1.58 -41.57
N GLU A 1018 -21.31 -1.90 -41.01
CA GLU A 1018 -21.14 -2.58 -39.72
C GLU A 1018 -20.15 -1.81 -38.82
N SER A 1019 -20.53 -1.60 -37.56
CA SER A 1019 -19.67 -1.02 -36.52
C SER A 1019 -20.08 -1.53 -35.14
N GLY A 1020 -19.11 -1.80 -34.26
CA GLY A 1020 -19.37 -2.28 -32.90
C GLY A 1020 -20.14 -3.59 -32.79
N GLY A 1021 -20.11 -4.44 -33.83
CA GLY A 1021 -20.87 -5.70 -33.91
C GLY A 1021 -22.33 -5.56 -34.33
N LEU A 1022 -22.78 -4.36 -34.69
CA LEU A 1022 -24.11 -4.06 -35.24
C LEU A 1022 -23.99 -3.76 -36.73
N SER A 1023 -24.96 -4.22 -37.52
CA SER A 1023 -25.06 -3.98 -38.97
C SER A 1023 -26.37 -3.28 -39.33
N GLY A 1024 -26.33 -2.27 -40.20
CA GLY A 1024 -27.51 -1.53 -40.63
C GLY A 1024 -27.21 -0.53 -41.74
N PHE A 1025 -28.24 0.25 -42.13
CA PHE A 1025 -28.09 1.30 -43.14
C PHE A 1025 -27.43 2.57 -42.59
N VAL A 1026 -26.53 3.16 -43.38
CA VAL A 1026 -25.70 4.31 -43.00
C VAL A 1026 -25.92 5.44 -44.02
N PRO A 1027 -26.41 6.62 -43.59
CA PRO A 1027 -26.62 7.75 -44.49
C PRO A 1027 -25.29 8.27 -45.06
N SER A 1028 -25.16 8.32 -46.38
CA SER A 1028 -23.91 8.71 -47.05
C SER A 1028 -23.45 10.15 -46.79
N ASN A 1029 -24.35 11.05 -46.39
CA ASN A 1029 -24.04 12.45 -46.07
C ASN A 1029 -23.45 12.64 -44.66
N MET A 1030 -23.45 11.60 -43.83
CA MET A 1030 -22.96 11.64 -42.46
C MET A 1030 -21.59 10.98 -42.28
N VAL A 1031 -21.08 10.34 -43.32
CA VAL A 1031 -19.84 9.55 -43.30
C VAL A 1031 -18.93 9.93 -44.47
N ALA A 1032 -17.62 9.85 -44.26
CA ALA A 1032 -16.62 10.05 -45.31
C ALA A 1032 -15.77 8.79 -45.48
N GLU A 1033 -15.45 8.44 -46.73
CA GLU A 1033 -14.55 7.32 -47.02
C GLU A 1033 -13.12 7.68 -46.63
N VAL A 1034 -12.41 6.73 -46.01
CA VAL A 1034 -11.00 6.84 -45.67
C VAL A 1034 -10.19 6.12 -46.76
N PRO A 1035 -9.54 6.83 -47.70
CA PRO A 1035 -8.76 6.22 -48.77
C PRO A 1035 -7.44 5.66 -48.19
N LEU A 1036 -7.36 4.34 -48.03
CA LEU A 1036 -6.17 3.66 -47.52
C LEU A 1036 -5.79 2.52 -48.47
N ASP A 1037 -4.63 2.66 -49.10
CA ASP A 1037 -4.06 1.64 -50.00
C ASP A 1037 -3.21 0.59 -49.22
N ASP A 1038 -2.97 0.81 -47.93
CA ASP A 1038 -2.18 -0.05 -47.04
C ASP A 1038 -3.09 -0.98 -46.21
N GLU A 1039 -3.11 -2.26 -46.58
CA GLU A 1039 -3.89 -3.32 -45.92
C GLU A 1039 -3.52 -3.53 -44.43
N TYR A 1040 -2.28 -3.21 -44.03
CA TYR A 1040 -1.86 -3.34 -42.63
C TYR A 1040 -2.47 -2.22 -41.76
N LEU A 1041 -2.45 -0.98 -42.25
CA LEU A 1041 -3.03 0.16 -41.55
C LEU A 1041 -4.57 0.06 -41.49
N LYS A 1042 -5.16 -0.51 -42.53
CA LYS A 1042 -6.58 -0.87 -42.59
C LYS A 1042 -6.98 -1.82 -41.46
N HIS A 1043 -6.17 -2.85 -41.20
CA HIS A 1043 -6.42 -3.81 -40.12
C HIS A 1043 -6.24 -3.19 -38.72
N LEU A 1044 -5.27 -2.28 -38.55
CA LEU A 1044 -5.03 -1.59 -37.29
C LEU A 1044 -6.19 -0.65 -36.92
N LEU A 1045 -6.67 0.14 -37.87
CA LEU A 1045 -7.81 1.05 -37.67
C LEU A 1045 -9.11 0.28 -37.37
N LEU A 1046 -9.30 -0.89 -37.99
CA LEU A 1046 -10.41 -1.79 -37.67
C LEU A 1046 -10.38 -2.33 -36.23
N GLN A 1047 -9.20 -2.53 -35.65
CA GLN A 1047 -9.04 -2.91 -34.24
C GLN A 1047 -9.24 -1.71 -33.30
N GLN A 1048 -8.87 -0.51 -33.75
CA GLN A 1048 -8.98 0.72 -32.96
C GLN A 1048 -10.42 1.27 -32.90
N GLY A 1049 -11.21 1.09 -33.96
CA GLY A 1049 -12.65 1.41 -34.00
C GLY A 1049 -13.01 2.90 -34.06
N PHE A 1050 -12.07 3.81 -33.83
CA PHE A 1050 -12.27 5.27 -33.84
C PHE A 1050 -11.05 6.03 -34.38
N ILE A 1051 -11.29 7.15 -35.08
CA ILE A 1051 -10.29 8.13 -35.52
C ILE A 1051 -10.60 9.48 -34.85
N PRO A 1052 -9.64 10.12 -34.17
CA PRO A 1052 -9.80 11.50 -33.68
C PRO A 1052 -9.96 12.45 -34.88
N VAL A 1053 -11.10 13.13 -34.99
CA VAL A 1053 -11.39 14.04 -36.11
C VAL A 1053 -10.92 15.45 -35.73
N ASP A 1054 -9.64 15.74 -35.95
CA ASP A 1054 -9.12 17.11 -35.96
C ASP A 1054 -9.34 17.70 -37.37
N HIS A 1055 -10.02 18.85 -37.50
CA HIS A 1055 -10.30 19.46 -38.81
C HIS A 1055 -9.92 20.95 -38.88
N ALA A 1056 -8.74 21.18 -39.45
CA ALA A 1056 -8.47 22.22 -40.44
C ALA A 1056 -7.54 21.57 -41.49
N GLY A 1057 -7.79 21.47 -42.79
CA GLY A 1057 -8.90 21.77 -43.71
C GLY A 1057 -8.41 21.34 -45.11
N MET A 1058 -9.28 21.12 -46.08
CA MET A 1058 -8.89 21.04 -47.51
C MET A 1058 -10.11 21.30 -48.40
N THR A 1059 -10.08 22.41 -49.12
CA THR A 1059 -10.95 22.70 -50.27
C THR A 1059 -10.05 22.84 -51.51
N LEU A 1060 -10.43 22.24 -52.63
CA LEU A 1060 -9.86 22.52 -53.97
C LEU A 1060 -11.01 22.85 -54.96
N THR A 1061 -11.29 24.16 -55.10
CA THR A 1061 -11.63 25.03 -56.28
C THR A 1061 -12.42 24.50 -57.51
N PRO A 1062 -13.09 25.35 -58.36
CA PRO A 1062 -13.02 26.83 -58.49
C PRO A 1062 -14.37 27.64 -58.62
N GLU A 1063 -14.32 28.93 -58.20
CA GLU A 1063 -15.02 30.21 -58.57
C GLU A 1063 -16.26 30.25 -59.54
N PRO A 1064 -17.18 31.28 -59.53
CA PRO A 1064 -17.01 32.66 -59.00
C PRO A 1064 -18.19 33.33 -58.21
N CYS A 1065 -17.81 34.39 -57.48
CA CYS A 1065 -18.52 35.53 -56.85
C CYS A 1065 -20.04 35.82 -57.06
N SER A 1066 -20.74 36.24 -55.97
CA SER A 1066 -21.40 37.57 -55.89
C SER A 1066 -21.86 38.03 -54.47
N SER A 1067 -21.51 39.30 -54.17
CA SER A 1067 -22.13 40.31 -53.27
C SER A 1067 -22.18 40.17 -51.72
N VAL A 1068 -21.08 40.59 -51.08
CA VAL A 1068 -20.91 41.73 -50.13
C VAL A 1068 -22.09 42.21 -49.25
N LEU A 1069 -21.87 42.21 -47.93
CA LEU A 1069 -22.17 43.33 -47.02
C LEU A 1069 -20.88 43.67 -46.24
N SER A 1070 -20.48 44.93 -46.28
CA SER A 1070 -19.20 45.48 -45.84
C SER A 1070 -19.15 45.78 -44.34
N LEU A 1071 -18.05 45.38 -43.67
CA LEU A 1071 -17.68 45.80 -42.31
C LEU A 1071 -16.42 46.71 -42.34
N PRO A 1072 -16.26 47.65 -41.38
CA PRO A 1072 -15.23 48.71 -41.43
C PRO A 1072 -13.80 48.21 -41.26
N GLU A 1073 -12.84 48.90 -41.88
CA GLU A 1073 -11.41 48.51 -42.01
C GLU A 1073 -10.55 48.56 -40.73
N ASP A 1074 -11.11 48.82 -39.55
CA ASP A 1074 -10.36 48.95 -38.27
C ASP A 1074 -10.77 47.91 -37.19
N LEU A 1075 -11.42 46.80 -37.56
CA LEU A 1075 -11.85 45.78 -36.59
C LEU A 1075 -10.65 44.89 -36.18
N VAL A 1076 -10.17 45.05 -34.94
CA VAL A 1076 -9.16 44.16 -34.35
C VAL A 1076 -9.80 42.79 -34.08
N VAL A 1077 -9.45 41.80 -34.89
CA VAL A 1077 -9.89 40.41 -34.69
C VAL A 1077 -8.82 39.65 -33.91
N ARG A 1078 -9.17 39.13 -32.74
CA ARG A 1078 -8.29 38.29 -31.92
C ARG A 1078 -8.76 36.85 -31.99
N ARG A 1079 -7.82 35.93 -32.25
CA ARG A 1079 -8.07 34.49 -32.21
C ARG A 1079 -7.93 34.03 -30.76
N MET A 1080 -8.98 33.46 -30.21
CA MET A 1080 -9.02 32.96 -28.84
C MET A 1080 -9.45 31.49 -28.88
N VAL A 1081 -9.00 30.68 -27.93
CA VAL A 1081 -9.48 29.31 -27.75
C VAL A 1081 -10.34 29.24 -26.48
N ALA A 1082 -11.46 28.55 -26.56
CA ALA A 1082 -12.27 28.24 -25.41
C ALA A 1082 -11.53 27.23 -24.51
N ILE A 1083 -11.37 27.54 -23.23
CA ILE A 1083 -10.69 26.67 -22.26
C ILE A 1083 -11.66 25.83 -21.42
N PHE A 1084 -12.96 26.14 -21.50
CA PHE A 1084 -14.04 25.39 -20.84
C PHE A 1084 -15.28 25.37 -21.75
N ASP A 1085 -16.19 24.42 -21.50
CA ASP A 1085 -17.50 24.39 -22.15
C ASP A 1085 -18.38 25.52 -21.58
N TYR A 1086 -19.13 26.20 -22.44
CA TYR A 1086 -20.08 27.24 -22.07
C TYR A 1086 -21.45 26.97 -22.71
N ASP A 1087 -22.46 26.73 -21.87
CA ASP A 1087 -23.86 26.70 -22.27
C ASP A 1087 -24.58 27.96 -21.72
N PRO A 1088 -24.99 28.90 -22.57
CA PRO A 1088 -25.71 30.11 -22.16
C PRO A 1088 -26.97 29.84 -21.33
N TRP A 1089 -27.63 28.68 -21.51
CA TRP A 1089 -28.89 28.37 -20.82
C TRP A 1089 -28.69 27.84 -19.40
N GLU A 1090 -27.50 27.30 -19.08
CA GLU A 1090 -27.19 26.74 -17.76
C GLU A 1090 -26.18 27.60 -16.99
N SER A 1091 -25.28 28.28 -17.70
CA SER A 1091 -24.09 28.94 -17.14
C SER A 1091 -24.13 30.47 -17.20
N SER A 1092 -25.06 31.09 -17.94
CA SER A 1092 -25.14 32.55 -18.03
C SER A 1092 -25.81 33.16 -16.79
N PRO A 1093 -25.20 34.17 -16.14
CA PRO A 1093 -25.84 34.96 -15.11
C PRO A 1093 -26.79 36.04 -15.67
N ASN A 1094 -26.83 36.23 -16.99
CA ASN A 1094 -27.61 37.28 -17.66
C ASN A 1094 -29.03 36.83 -18.04
N ILE A 1095 -29.94 37.80 -18.17
CA ILE A 1095 -31.35 37.55 -18.52
C ILE A 1095 -31.56 37.29 -20.03
N ASP A 1096 -30.60 37.69 -20.87
CA ASP A 1096 -30.66 37.65 -22.33
C ASP A 1096 -29.73 36.57 -22.92
N SER A 1097 -29.81 35.33 -22.39
CA SER A 1097 -28.97 34.19 -22.81
C SER A 1097 -29.09 33.80 -24.30
N GLU A 1098 -30.09 34.33 -25.01
CA GLU A 1098 -30.30 34.14 -26.45
C GLU A 1098 -29.29 34.91 -27.33
N GLU A 1099 -28.66 35.96 -26.80
CA GLU A 1099 -27.64 36.75 -27.51
C GLU A 1099 -26.21 36.23 -27.28
N GLU A 1100 -26.05 35.27 -26.37
CA GLU A 1100 -24.79 34.64 -26.00
C GLU A 1100 -24.53 33.36 -26.80
N LEU A 1101 -23.26 33.11 -27.08
CA LEU A 1101 -22.86 32.02 -27.95
C LEU A 1101 -22.32 30.86 -27.12
N GLY A 1102 -22.97 29.69 -27.25
CA GLY A 1102 -22.50 28.46 -26.62
C GLY A 1102 -21.36 27.82 -27.40
N PHE A 1103 -20.34 27.34 -26.69
CA PHE A 1103 -19.11 26.78 -27.26
C PHE A 1103 -18.53 25.71 -26.35
N ARG A 1104 -17.65 24.86 -26.89
CA ARG A 1104 -16.96 23.80 -26.14
C ARG A 1104 -15.49 24.13 -25.97
N SER A 1105 -14.90 23.62 -24.90
CA SER A 1105 -13.46 23.65 -24.66
C SER A 1105 -12.71 23.12 -25.88
N GLY A 1106 -11.78 23.92 -26.40
CA GLY A 1106 -11.03 23.66 -27.63
C GLY A 1106 -11.53 24.44 -28.86
N ASP A 1107 -12.73 25.03 -28.82
CA ASP A 1107 -13.26 25.82 -29.93
C ASP A 1107 -12.45 27.10 -30.14
N ILE A 1108 -12.13 27.42 -31.41
CA ILE A 1108 -11.45 28.67 -31.76
C ILE A 1108 -12.49 29.74 -32.08
N ILE A 1109 -12.54 30.78 -31.24
CA ILE A 1109 -13.47 31.89 -31.36
C ILE A 1109 -12.72 33.14 -31.83
N TYR A 1110 -13.25 33.78 -32.86
CA TYR A 1110 -12.73 35.06 -33.35
C TYR A 1110 -13.44 36.19 -32.62
N VAL A 1111 -12.75 36.79 -31.66
CA VAL A 1111 -13.22 37.96 -30.94
C VAL A 1111 -13.08 39.19 -31.81
N LEU A 1112 -14.20 39.88 -32.03
CA LEU A 1112 -14.36 41.05 -32.88
C LEU A 1112 -14.43 42.31 -32.01
N GLY A 1113 -13.29 43.00 -31.83
CA GLY A 1113 -13.23 44.23 -31.02
C GLY A 1113 -12.69 44.02 -29.59
N GLU A 1114 -12.90 45.00 -28.72
CA GLU A 1114 -12.49 44.95 -27.32
C GLU A 1114 -13.58 44.36 -26.43
N MET A 1115 -13.18 43.91 -25.23
CA MET A 1115 -14.10 43.42 -24.21
C MET A 1115 -15.02 44.56 -23.77
N ASP A 1116 -16.31 44.26 -23.58
CA ASP A 1116 -17.24 45.21 -23.01
C ASP A 1116 -17.03 45.39 -21.48
N GLN A 1117 -17.83 46.26 -20.87
CA GLN A 1117 -17.72 46.59 -19.45
C GLN A 1117 -18.19 45.45 -18.53
N ASP A 1118 -18.92 44.48 -19.07
CA ASP A 1118 -19.51 43.36 -18.35
C ASP A 1118 -18.64 42.08 -18.48
N GLY A 1119 -17.52 42.16 -19.18
CA GLY A 1119 -16.53 41.08 -19.29
C GLY A 1119 -16.82 40.11 -20.44
N PHE A 1120 -17.63 40.49 -21.42
CA PHE A 1120 -17.92 39.70 -22.62
C PHE A 1120 -17.21 40.27 -23.85
N TYR A 1121 -16.92 39.38 -24.79
CA TYR A 1121 -16.46 39.73 -26.13
C TYR A 1121 -17.57 39.48 -27.13
N PHE A 1122 -17.57 40.20 -28.24
CA PHE A 1122 -18.37 39.82 -29.40
C PHE A 1122 -17.60 38.79 -30.23
N GLY A 1123 -18.01 37.52 -30.18
CA GLY A 1123 -17.30 36.39 -30.78
C GLY A 1123 -17.98 35.85 -32.03
N ASP A 1124 -17.19 35.39 -32.99
CA ASP A 1124 -17.63 34.59 -34.13
C ASP A 1124 -17.06 33.16 -34.01
N LEU A 1125 -17.96 32.18 -33.90
CA LEU A 1125 -17.64 30.76 -33.88
C LEU A 1125 -18.42 30.05 -34.98
N HIS A 1126 -17.71 29.53 -35.97
CA HIS A 1126 -18.27 28.81 -37.12
C HIS A 1126 -19.34 29.61 -37.90
N GLY A 1127 -19.21 30.95 -37.96
CA GLY A 1127 -20.14 31.83 -38.68
C GLY A 1127 -21.38 32.22 -37.88
N ARG A 1128 -21.51 31.75 -36.62
CA ARG A 1128 -22.49 32.25 -35.66
C ARG A 1128 -21.81 33.34 -34.81
N ARG A 1129 -22.51 34.44 -34.61
CA ARG A 1129 -22.01 35.60 -33.85
C ARG A 1129 -22.88 35.84 -32.64
N GLY A 1130 -22.24 36.14 -31.51
CA GLY A 1130 -22.91 36.41 -30.24
C GLY A 1130 -21.90 36.83 -29.18
N LEU A 1131 -22.39 37.11 -27.98
CA LEU A 1131 -21.54 37.44 -26.84
C LEU A 1131 -20.89 36.19 -26.28
N VAL A 1132 -19.60 36.27 -25.96
CA VAL A 1132 -18.82 35.17 -25.38
C VAL A 1132 -18.10 35.66 -24.12
N PRO A 1133 -18.23 34.99 -22.97
CA PRO A 1133 -17.64 35.43 -21.72
C PRO A 1133 -16.11 35.29 -21.75
N SER A 1134 -15.40 36.35 -21.36
CA SER A 1134 -13.93 36.42 -21.48
C SER A 1134 -13.18 35.42 -20.61
N ASN A 1135 -13.72 35.05 -19.44
CA ASN A 1135 -13.12 34.09 -18.50
C ASN A 1135 -13.07 32.65 -19.03
N TYR A 1136 -13.80 32.37 -20.12
CA TYR A 1136 -13.78 31.06 -20.79
C TYR A 1136 -12.81 31.04 -21.98
N LEU A 1137 -12.13 32.15 -22.29
CA LEU A 1137 -11.30 32.30 -23.48
C LEU A 1137 -9.84 32.62 -23.15
N GLN A 1138 -8.93 32.00 -23.90
CA GLN A 1138 -7.49 32.28 -23.84
C GLN A 1138 -6.97 32.78 -25.20
N PRO A 1139 -6.11 33.82 -25.25
CA PRO A 1139 -5.52 34.27 -26.51
C PRO A 1139 -4.67 33.18 -27.16
N LEU A 1140 -4.91 32.95 -28.45
CA LEU A 1140 -4.12 31.99 -29.22
C LEU A 1140 -3.26 32.76 -30.25
N PRO A 1141 -1.91 32.70 -30.14
CA PRO A 1141 -1.01 33.34 -31.10
C PRO A 1141 -1.22 32.82 -32.53
N TRP A 1142 -0.80 33.61 -33.52
CA TRP A 1142 -0.95 33.27 -34.94
C TRP A 1142 0.14 32.34 -35.50
N ASP A 1143 1.06 31.85 -34.65
CA ASP A 1143 2.21 31.02 -35.04
C ASP A 1143 1.97 29.52 -34.87
#